data_AF-A0A8S3TFY2-F1
#
_entry.id   AF-A0A8S3TFY2-F1
#
_cell.length_a   1.000
_cell.length_b   1.000
_cell.length_c   1.000
_cell.angle_alpha   90.00
_cell.angle_beta   90.00
_cell.angle_gamma   90.00
#
_symmetry.space_group_name_H-M   'P 1'
#
loop_
_entity.id
_entity.type
_entity.pdbx_description
1 polymer ?
#
loop_
_entity_poly.entity_id
_entity_poly.type
_entity_poly.pdbx_seq_one_letter_code
_entity_poly.pdbx_strand_id
1 'polypeptide(L)'
;MKTGKKLYRCHVAKRCDDVAIIGAGIAGTYSGWRLRNLNQKITIYEYSDRVGGRCYTLRFPETPDINVEMAAARFVPKKHKLLYATLRELGLQTEKFIVGKGPSKDTTVYVRGEHLRHQDLGGDKTPYKLHPNERKPVKQLQWEMYKNYTDVLTTNVPEDVKHYYIKDVDGIEMYKQSVMSMYNKFLTPEAQKYIAETSGFDTLEFDISAAVEVMTSPPLNEKEEVLTVSKGFQSIPTTFLERFLSESKRYSIKTNIRFRNIKTNPLNSLLQPMYTDVGIHISYWKELVERENGAVTDGDIAFPMGKEMVNITNKYLSHIYKLPLNAIPQPISGVISLWDNYPYGGAWQEWMPGYIWTDVEQQMTKPSKEDDVFVVSNAFNSRSFSYWTDGALQAVELAMPYFAKRCDDVAIIGAGIAGTYSGWRLRNLNQKITIYEYSDRVGGRCYTLQFPETPDINVELGALRFKPKSHTLLHDTIRKLGLRVEKFELGIGPSNDTIVAVRGTHLRHQDLGGFKTPYILHSNERKPVDQLKWEMFKNNTDVLTTNVPEDVKRFYIKDVDGIEIYKQSITSLYNKFLTPEAQKYIRETSGFAEYDISAAVQVVEYPPSNEEAEVLTVTKGFQSIPTTLLERFLNESRRNQLKLNHHLKAIRKSKSGIYNLYFQPTVTTNGRTRISSDGLLIKQCAKKVILAVNRLSLERLDWQGLYQPHIREYLTKAVKDISAGKSYLSYNSPWWKSSPFTPIMLYQTLH
;
A
#
# COMPACT_ATOMS: atom_id res chain seq x y z
N MET A 1 34.30 -53.50 -18.10
CA MET A 1 34.37 -52.93 -19.47
C MET A 1 33.05 -52.20 -19.74
N LYS A 2 32.99 -50.88 -19.57
CA LYS A 2 32.88 -49.84 -20.62
C LYS A 2 31.80 -50.09 -21.70
N THR A 3 30.66 -49.41 -21.55
CA THR A 3 29.89 -48.66 -22.57
C THR A 3 29.00 -47.66 -21.81
N GLY A 4 29.42 -46.41 -21.56
CA GLY A 4 29.34 -45.33 -22.55
C GLY A 4 28.13 -44.41 -22.37
N LYS A 5 27.72 -44.04 -21.14
CA LYS A 5 26.77 -42.93 -20.92
C LYS A 5 27.50 -41.59 -21.16
N LYS A 6 27.31 -40.98 -22.33
CA LYS A 6 27.60 -39.55 -22.53
C LYS A 6 26.62 -38.74 -21.67
N LEU A 7 27.02 -38.48 -20.43
CA LEU A 7 26.52 -37.33 -19.67
C LEU A 7 26.97 -36.07 -20.42
N TYR A 8 26.03 -35.35 -21.01
CA TYR A 8 26.28 -33.99 -21.50
C TYR A 8 26.58 -33.10 -20.29
N ARG A 9 27.86 -33.05 -19.88
CA ARG A 9 28.39 -31.97 -19.05
C ARG A 9 28.39 -30.71 -19.89
N CYS A 10 27.55 -29.74 -19.54
CA CYS A 10 27.59 -28.41 -20.13
C CYS A 10 28.84 -27.69 -19.59
N HIS A 11 29.94 -27.76 -20.33
CA HIS A 11 31.10 -26.88 -20.14
C HIS A 11 30.69 -25.44 -20.52
N VAL A 12 30.99 -24.50 -19.62
CA VAL A 12 31.32 -23.07 -19.82
C VAL A 12 30.66 -22.33 -21.01
N ALA A 13 29.92 -21.27 -20.67
CA ALA A 13 29.38 -20.20 -21.52
C ALA A 13 28.13 -20.51 -22.38
N LYS A 14 26.95 -20.60 -21.75
CA LYS A 14 25.67 -20.25 -22.39
C LYS A 14 24.96 -19.18 -21.56
N ARG A 15 24.71 -18.01 -22.17
CA ARG A 15 24.05 -16.84 -21.55
C ARG A 15 22.69 -17.23 -20.97
N CYS A 16 22.56 -17.18 -19.64
CA CYS A 16 21.28 -17.29 -18.94
C CYS A 16 20.30 -16.19 -19.39
N ASP A 17 19.00 -16.44 -19.28
CA ASP A 17 17.98 -15.40 -19.41
C ASP A 17 17.99 -14.53 -18.14
N ASP A 18 17.71 -13.23 -18.30
CA ASP A 18 17.56 -12.32 -17.16
C ASP A 18 16.20 -12.53 -16.47
N VAL A 19 15.17 -12.85 -17.27
CA VAL A 19 13.82 -13.22 -16.83
C VAL A 19 13.35 -14.45 -17.60
N ALA A 20 12.96 -15.50 -16.89
CA ALA A 20 12.28 -16.66 -17.47
C ALA A 20 10.79 -16.65 -17.08
N ILE A 21 9.90 -16.73 -18.08
CA ILE A 21 8.45 -16.81 -17.89
C ILE A 21 7.99 -18.23 -18.25
N ILE A 22 7.30 -18.92 -17.36
CA ILE A 22 6.98 -20.35 -17.51
C ILE A 22 5.51 -20.56 -17.90
N GLY A 23 5.17 -20.41 -19.16
CA GLY A 23 3.85 -20.70 -19.68
C GLY A 23 3.38 -19.57 -20.59
N ALA A 24 2.89 -19.91 -21.77
CA ALA A 24 2.38 -18.99 -22.78
C ALA A 24 0.85 -18.87 -22.72
N GLY A 25 0.26 -19.03 -21.53
CA GLY A 25 -1.09 -18.58 -21.23
C GLY A 25 -1.19 -17.06 -21.24
N ILE A 26 -2.39 -16.53 -20.94
CA ILE A 26 -2.59 -15.08 -20.96
C ILE A 26 -1.71 -14.32 -19.95
N ALA A 27 -1.54 -14.83 -18.72
CA ALA A 27 -0.66 -14.21 -17.73
C ALA A 27 0.79 -14.16 -18.21
N GLY A 28 1.31 -15.24 -18.78
CA GLY A 28 2.72 -15.29 -19.21
C GLY A 28 3.01 -14.43 -20.46
N THR A 29 2.13 -14.47 -21.47
CA THR A 29 2.26 -13.60 -22.64
C THR A 29 2.06 -12.13 -22.30
N TYR A 30 1.09 -11.81 -21.43
CA TYR A 30 0.92 -10.46 -20.89
C TYR A 30 2.13 -10.00 -20.08
N SER A 31 2.73 -10.89 -19.27
CA SER A 31 3.97 -10.57 -18.54
C SER A 31 5.13 -10.25 -19.48
N GLY A 32 5.34 -11.05 -20.53
CA GLY A 32 6.35 -10.77 -21.54
C GLY A 32 6.13 -9.40 -22.17
N TRP A 33 4.89 -9.13 -22.62
CA TRP A 33 4.52 -7.83 -23.16
C TRP A 33 4.74 -6.71 -22.14
N ARG A 34 4.32 -6.84 -20.88
CA ARG A 34 4.50 -5.80 -19.85
C ARG A 34 5.97 -5.51 -19.51
N LEU A 35 6.81 -6.54 -19.55
CA LEU A 35 8.25 -6.44 -19.28
C LEU A 35 9.07 -6.05 -20.51
N ARG A 36 8.47 -5.87 -21.69
CA ARG A 36 9.15 -5.51 -22.96
C ARG A 36 9.99 -4.23 -22.92
N ASN A 37 9.77 -3.36 -21.93
CA ASN A 37 10.54 -2.14 -21.74
C ASN A 37 11.75 -2.32 -20.80
N LEU A 38 11.91 -3.51 -20.23
CA LEU A 38 13.12 -3.89 -19.51
C LEU A 38 14.15 -4.30 -20.54
N ASN A 39 15.29 -3.63 -20.55
CA ASN A 39 16.44 -3.96 -21.41
C ASN A 39 17.15 -5.24 -20.93
N GLN A 40 16.38 -6.31 -20.78
CA GLN A 40 16.73 -7.62 -20.24
C GLN A 40 16.49 -8.68 -21.32
N LYS A 41 17.17 -9.82 -21.22
CA LYS A 41 16.90 -11.00 -22.04
C LYS A 41 15.75 -11.79 -21.41
N ILE A 42 14.60 -11.83 -22.08
CA ILE A 42 13.36 -12.42 -21.56
C ILE A 42 12.94 -13.58 -22.46
N THR A 43 12.70 -14.75 -21.88
CA THR A 43 12.24 -15.94 -22.62
C THR A 43 10.97 -16.50 -21.99
N ILE A 44 9.95 -16.74 -22.83
CA ILE A 44 8.73 -17.47 -22.45
C ILE A 44 8.94 -18.96 -22.78
N TYR A 45 8.69 -19.84 -21.82
CA TYR A 45 8.81 -21.29 -21.94
C TYR A 45 7.42 -21.92 -21.83
N GLU A 46 6.95 -22.59 -22.86
CA GLU A 46 5.63 -23.21 -22.92
C GLU A 46 5.75 -24.73 -22.97
N TYR A 47 4.90 -25.41 -22.20
CA TYR A 47 4.86 -26.87 -22.14
C TYR A 47 4.34 -27.47 -23.44
N SER A 48 3.21 -26.95 -23.93
CA SER A 48 2.57 -27.40 -25.17
C SER A 48 3.25 -26.83 -26.41
N ASP A 49 2.73 -27.15 -27.58
CA ASP A 49 3.07 -26.53 -28.86
C ASP A 49 2.27 -25.25 -29.14
N ARG A 50 1.36 -24.85 -28.23
CA ARG A 50 0.35 -23.80 -28.45
C ARG A 50 0.48 -22.63 -27.47
N VAL A 51 0.21 -21.43 -27.97
CA VAL A 51 0.05 -20.21 -27.16
C VAL A 51 -1.42 -20.00 -26.84
N GLY A 52 -1.74 -19.73 -25.57
CA GLY A 52 -3.07 -19.30 -25.15
C GLY A 52 -3.55 -19.90 -23.83
N GLY A 53 -2.99 -21.03 -23.39
CA GLY A 53 -3.39 -21.68 -22.14
C GLY A 53 -4.88 -22.05 -22.13
N ARG A 54 -5.69 -21.40 -21.29
CA ARG A 54 -7.16 -21.58 -21.23
C ARG A 54 -7.95 -20.67 -22.16
N CYS A 55 -7.28 -19.84 -22.97
CA CYS A 55 -7.90 -19.17 -24.11
C CYS A 55 -7.65 -20.04 -25.34
N TYR A 56 -8.65 -20.80 -25.77
CA TYR A 56 -8.54 -21.70 -26.92
C TYR A 56 -9.72 -21.53 -27.86
N THR A 57 -9.44 -20.98 -29.03
CA THR A 57 -10.42 -20.73 -30.08
C THR A 57 -10.16 -21.70 -31.22
N LEU A 58 -11.13 -22.54 -31.53
CA LEU A 58 -11.15 -23.43 -32.67
C LEU A 58 -12.00 -22.86 -33.82
N ARG A 59 -11.67 -23.27 -35.04
CA ARG A 59 -12.47 -23.03 -36.24
C ARG A 59 -12.52 -24.32 -37.02
N PHE A 60 -13.72 -24.81 -37.29
CA PHE A 60 -13.90 -25.98 -38.15
C PHE A 60 -13.61 -25.59 -39.61
N PRO A 61 -12.96 -26.45 -40.40
CA PRO A 61 -12.74 -26.20 -41.83
C PRO A 61 -14.02 -25.88 -42.61
N GLU A 62 -15.14 -26.48 -42.21
CA GLU A 62 -16.46 -26.33 -42.83
C GLU A 62 -17.14 -25.00 -42.47
N THR A 63 -16.75 -24.39 -41.36
CA THR A 63 -17.26 -23.10 -40.89
C THR A 63 -16.12 -22.21 -40.38
N PRO A 64 -15.20 -21.77 -41.26
CA PRO A 64 -13.97 -21.11 -40.86
C PRO A 64 -14.21 -19.72 -40.23
N ASP A 65 -15.36 -19.11 -40.50
CA ASP A 65 -15.74 -17.80 -39.95
C ASP A 65 -16.37 -17.87 -38.56
N ILE A 66 -16.62 -19.08 -38.04
CA ILE A 66 -17.23 -19.29 -36.73
C ILE A 66 -16.15 -19.64 -35.70
N ASN A 67 -15.99 -18.79 -34.70
CA ASN A 67 -15.14 -19.08 -33.54
C ASN A 67 -15.87 -20.05 -32.59
N VAL A 68 -15.24 -21.18 -32.30
CA VAL A 68 -15.68 -22.14 -31.28
C VAL A 68 -14.73 -22.01 -30.08
N GLU A 69 -15.24 -21.47 -28.97
CA GLU A 69 -14.45 -21.25 -27.77
C GLU A 69 -14.50 -22.47 -26.86
N MET A 70 -13.34 -23.07 -26.57
CA MET A 70 -13.26 -24.27 -25.74
C MET A 70 -13.16 -23.97 -24.23
N ALA A 71 -13.00 -22.69 -23.86
CA ALA A 71 -13.05 -22.21 -22.47
C ALA A 71 -13.40 -20.71 -22.39
N ALA A 72 -12.41 -19.83 -22.25
CA ALA A 72 -12.67 -18.39 -22.12
C ALA A 72 -13.35 -17.86 -23.40
N ALA A 73 -14.56 -17.31 -23.27
CA ALA A 73 -15.38 -16.94 -24.43
C ALA A 73 -15.95 -15.51 -24.36
N ARG A 74 -15.96 -14.89 -23.19
CA ARG A 74 -16.66 -13.61 -22.95
C ARG A 74 -16.07 -12.80 -21.82
N PHE A 75 -16.40 -11.52 -21.76
CA PHE A 75 -16.09 -10.60 -20.66
C PHE A 75 -17.19 -9.55 -20.47
N VAL A 76 -17.22 -8.91 -19.29
CA VAL A 76 -18.15 -7.82 -18.96
C VAL A 76 -17.36 -6.51 -18.87
N PRO A 77 -17.53 -5.55 -19.80
CA PRO A 77 -16.73 -4.32 -19.84
C PRO A 77 -16.77 -3.47 -18.55
N LYS A 78 -17.92 -3.45 -17.86
CA LYS A 78 -18.09 -2.69 -16.61
C LYS A 78 -17.25 -3.27 -15.46
N LYS A 79 -17.07 -4.59 -15.42
CA LYS A 79 -16.35 -5.33 -14.39
C LYS A 79 -14.87 -5.51 -14.75
N HIS A 80 -14.58 -5.95 -15.97
CA HIS A 80 -13.23 -6.28 -16.43
C HIS A 80 -12.56 -5.07 -17.11
N LYS A 81 -12.37 -4.01 -16.32
CA LYS A 81 -11.85 -2.72 -16.82
C LYS A 81 -10.42 -2.83 -17.34
N LEU A 82 -9.58 -3.63 -16.68
CA LEU A 82 -8.18 -3.81 -17.07
C LEU A 82 -8.09 -4.54 -18.42
N LEU A 83 -8.78 -5.67 -18.55
CA LEU A 83 -8.89 -6.41 -19.80
C LEU A 83 -9.46 -5.52 -20.91
N TYR A 84 -10.58 -4.84 -20.67
CA TYR A 84 -11.22 -4.03 -21.71
C TYR A 84 -10.34 -2.86 -22.17
N ALA A 85 -9.65 -2.19 -21.24
CA ALA A 85 -8.67 -1.16 -21.59
C ALA A 85 -7.51 -1.74 -22.40
N THR A 86 -7.02 -2.91 -22.02
CA THR A 86 -5.92 -3.61 -22.70
C THR A 86 -6.30 -4.04 -24.10
N LEU A 87 -7.52 -4.56 -24.32
CA LEU A 87 -8.01 -4.92 -25.65
C LEU A 87 -8.02 -3.71 -26.60
N ARG A 88 -8.43 -2.54 -26.10
CA ARG A 88 -8.38 -1.28 -26.88
C ARG A 88 -6.96 -0.84 -27.18
N GLU A 89 -6.04 -0.96 -26.23
CA GLU A 89 -4.61 -0.66 -26.45
C GLU A 89 -4.00 -1.56 -27.53
N LEU A 90 -4.40 -2.83 -27.56
CA LEU A 90 -3.97 -3.77 -28.60
C LEU A 90 -4.65 -3.56 -29.96
N GLY A 91 -5.74 -2.78 -30.01
CA GLY A 91 -6.58 -2.62 -31.21
C GLY A 91 -7.41 -3.86 -31.54
N LEU A 92 -7.70 -4.72 -30.56
CA LEU A 92 -8.55 -5.90 -30.75
C LEU A 92 -10.02 -5.49 -30.76
N GLN A 93 -10.73 -5.87 -31.83
CA GLN A 93 -12.16 -5.59 -32.00
C GLN A 93 -13.00 -6.47 -31.10
N THR A 94 -14.02 -5.86 -30.48
CA THR A 94 -14.95 -6.53 -29.57
C THR A 94 -16.37 -6.45 -30.11
N GLU A 95 -17.15 -7.50 -29.91
CA GLU A 95 -18.54 -7.58 -30.37
C GLU A 95 -19.46 -8.13 -29.29
N LYS A 96 -20.77 -7.96 -29.47
CA LYS A 96 -21.76 -8.46 -28.50
C LYS A 96 -21.77 -9.97 -28.49
N PHE A 97 -21.63 -10.56 -27.30
CA PHE A 97 -21.77 -12.00 -27.14
C PHE A 97 -23.26 -12.36 -27.25
N ILE A 98 -23.63 -13.09 -28.31
CA ILE A 98 -25.04 -13.35 -28.67
C ILE A 98 -25.78 -14.13 -27.56
N VAL A 99 -25.07 -15.00 -26.82
CA VAL A 99 -25.59 -15.77 -25.67
C VAL A 99 -25.44 -15.01 -24.33
N GLY A 100 -25.04 -13.74 -24.38
CA GLY A 100 -24.65 -12.94 -23.21
C GLY A 100 -25.77 -12.34 -22.38
N LYS A 101 -27.04 -12.42 -22.82
CA LYS A 101 -28.18 -11.83 -22.09
C LYS A 101 -28.72 -12.72 -20.94
N GLY A 102 -28.11 -13.87 -20.71
CA GLY A 102 -28.68 -14.92 -19.84
C GLY A 102 -29.89 -15.59 -20.48
N PRO A 103 -30.53 -16.56 -19.80
CA PRO A 103 -31.74 -17.19 -20.30
C PRO A 103 -32.84 -16.14 -20.54
N SER A 104 -33.42 -16.13 -21.74
CA SER A 104 -34.69 -15.44 -21.98
C SER A 104 -35.82 -16.18 -21.28
N LYS A 105 -36.97 -15.53 -21.10
CA LYS A 105 -38.19 -16.15 -20.53
C LYS A 105 -38.56 -17.46 -21.23
N ASP A 106 -38.28 -17.56 -22.54
CA ASP A 106 -38.62 -18.70 -23.40
C ASP A 106 -37.53 -19.78 -23.47
N THR A 107 -36.41 -19.61 -22.74
CA THR A 107 -35.32 -20.60 -22.71
C THR A 107 -35.87 -21.93 -22.20
N THR A 108 -35.63 -23.01 -22.95
CA THR A 108 -36.04 -24.37 -22.56
C THR A 108 -35.23 -24.84 -21.36
N VAL A 109 -35.89 -25.41 -20.38
CA VAL A 109 -35.29 -26.06 -19.20
C VAL A 109 -35.84 -27.48 -19.11
N TYR A 110 -34.95 -28.46 -18.96
CA TYR A 110 -35.31 -29.87 -18.80
C TYR A 110 -34.69 -30.41 -17.53
N VAL A 111 -35.53 -30.68 -16.54
CA VAL A 111 -35.10 -31.17 -15.22
C VAL A 111 -36.09 -32.19 -14.69
N ARG A 112 -35.59 -33.26 -14.07
CA ARG A 112 -36.40 -34.35 -13.49
C ARG A 112 -37.47 -34.93 -14.43
N GLY A 113 -37.16 -34.97 -15.74
CA GLY A 113 -38.08 -35.49 -16.75
C GLY A 113 -39.11 -34.48 -17.28
N GLU A 114 -39.21 -33.29 -16.68
CA GLU A 114 -40.19 -32.26 -17.02
C GLU A 114 -39.60 -31.19 -17.95
N HIS A 115 -40.45 -30.63 -18.80
CA HIS A 115 -40.09 -29.57 -19.74
C HIS A 115 -40.72 -28.25 -19.37
N LEU A 116 -39.87 -27.28 -19.11
CA LEU A 116 -40.23 -25.97 -18.61
C LEU A 116 -39.67 -24.88 -19.52
N ARG A 117 -40.25 -23.69 -19.43
CA ARG A 117 -39.59 -22.45 -19.83
C ARG A 117 -38.92 -21.84 -18.62
N HIS A 118 -37.88 -21.03 -18.82
CA HIS A 118 -37.20 -20.35 -17.71
C HIS A 118 -38.16 -19.54 -16.83
N GLN A 119 -39.23 -18.98 -17.42
CA GLN A 119 -40.30 -18.29 -16.66
C GLN A 119 -41.20 -19.19 -15.81
N ASP A 120 -41.24 -20.51 -16.06
CA ASP A 120 -42.04 -21.45 -15.26
C ASP A 120 -41.32 -21.83 -13.94
N LEU A 121 -40.01 -21.59 -13.84
CA LEU A 121 -39.19 -21.92 -12.66
C LEU A 121 -39.64 -21.11 -11.43
N GLY A 122 -39.86 -21.82 -10.33
CA GLY A 122 -40.39 -21.28 -9.08
C GLY A 122 -41.92 -21.29 -8.99
N GLY A 123 -42.63 -21.54 -10.10
CA GLY A 123 -44.08 -21.66 -10.12
C GLY A 123 -44.58 -23.09 -9.92
N ASP A 124 -45.90 -23.31 -10.09
CA ASP A 124 -46.57 -24.60 -9.84
C ASP A 124 -46.07 -25.76 -10.71
N LYS A 125 -45.49 -25.46 -11.88
CA LYS A 125 -44.92 -26.47 -12.79
C LYS A 125 -43.53 -26.96 -12.37
N THR A 126 -42.92 -26.33 -11.36
CA THR A 126 -41.56 -26.65 -10.93
C THR A 126 -41.54 -28.03 -10.23
N PRO A 127 -40.78 -29.03 -10.72
CA PRO A 127 -40.83 -30.43 -10.25
C PRO A 127 -40.03 -30.67 -8.95
N TYR A 128 -40.06 -29.69 -8.07
CA TYR A 128 -39.40 -29.71 -6.77
C TYR A 128 -40.44 -29.43 -5.70
N LYS A 129 -40.39 -30.19 -4.60
CA LYS A 129 -41.30 -30.01 -3.46
C LYS A 129 -40.89 -28.79 -2.62
N LEU A 130 -41.00 -27.61 -3.21
CA LEU A 130 -40.62 -26.33 -2.61
C LEU A 130 -41.65 -25.86 -1.58
N HIS A 131 -41.18 -25.36 -0.45
CA HIS A 131 -42.03 -24.70 0.54
C HIS A 131 -42.61 -23.39 -0.06
N PRO A 132 -43.78 -22.89 0.39
CA PRO A 132 -44.40 -21.70 -0.20
C PRO A 132 -43.50 -20.45 -0.29
N ASN A 133 -42.56 -20.26 0.65
CA ASN A 133 -41.58 -19.17 0.63
C ASN A 133 -40.40 -19.40 -0.34
N GLU A 134 -40.19 -20.61 -0.83
CA GLU A 134 -39.12 -21.01 -1.77
C GLU A 134 -39.60 -21.04 -3.22
N ARG A 135 -40.92 -20.94 -3.45
CA ARG A 135 -41.56 -20.92 -4.78
C ARG A 135 -41.28 -19.61 -5.54
N LYS A 136 -40.04 -19.48 -6.00
CA LYS A 136 -39.51 -18.28 -6.69
C LYS A 136 -38.51 -18.69 -7.78
N PRO A 137 -38.31 -17.84 -8.80
CA PRO A 137 -37.19 -18.02 -9.73
C PRO A 137 -35.86 -18.10 -8.96
N VAL A 138 -34.94 -18.97 -9.39
CA VAL A 138 -33.66 -19.20 -8.67
C VAL A 138 -32.91 -17.92 -8.34
N LYS A 139 -32.76 -17.01 -9.32
CA LYS A 139 -32.09 -15.72 -9.09
C LYS A 139 -32.77 -14.89 -8.00
N GLN A 140 -34.10 -14.97 -7.90
CA GLN A 140 -34.85 -14.28 -6.85
C GLN A 140 -34.67 -14.95 -5.50
N LEU A 141 -34.66 -16.28 -5.47
CA LEU A 141 -34.41 -17.04 -4.24
C LEU A 141 -33.01 -16.73 -3.69
N GLN A 142 -31.98 -16.80 -4.53
CA GLN A 142 -30.61 -16.42 -4.22
C GLN A 142 -30.50 -14.95 -3.78
N TRP A 143 -31.08 -14.01 -4.54
CA TRP A 143 -31.06 -12.59 -4.19
C TRP A 143 -31.74 -12.30 -2.85
N GLU A 144 -32.86 -12.95 -2.54
CA GLU A 144 -33.55 -12.76 -1.27
C GLU A 144 -32.76 -13.29 -0.07
N MET A 145 -31.91 -14.29 -0.27
CA MET A 145 -30.95 -14.73 0.73
C MET A 145 -29.83 -13.70 0.90
N TYR A 146 -29.31 -13.16 -0.20
CA TYR A 146 -28.14 -12.27 -0.15
C TYR A 146 -28.48 -10.84 0.26
N LYS A 147 -29.71 -10.36 -0.01
CA LYS A 147 -30.12 -8.96 0.25
C LYS A 147 -30.02 -8.57 1.72
N ASN A 148 -30.19 -9.51 2.65
CA ASN A 148 -30.04 -9.25 4.08
C ASN A 148 -28.57 -9.01 4.49
N TYR A 149 -27.63 -9.27 3.59
CA TYR A 149 -26.19 -9.02 3.75
C TYR A 149 -25.70 -7.87 2.87
N THR A 150 -26.60 -7.21 2.13
CA THR A 150 -26.26 -6.15 1.15
C THR A 150 -25.86 -4.81 1.77
N ASP A 151 -26.01 -4.57 3.07
CA ASP A 151 -25.44 -3.35 3.69
C ASP A 151 -23.92 -3.27 3.46
N VAL A 152 -23.25 -4.42 3.27
CA VAL A 152 -21.84 -4.50 2.88
C VAL A 152 -21.61 -4.30 1.38
N LEU A 153 -22.60 -4.67 0.55
CA LEU A 153 -22.58 -4.47 -0.90
C LEU A 153 -22.91 -3.02 -1.29
N THR A 154 -23.60 -2.27 -0.42
CA THR A 154 -23.99 -0.86 -0.60
C THR A 154 -23.09 0.14 0.15
N THR A 155 -22.21 -0.32 1.04
CA THR A 155 -21.23 0.53 1.73
C THR A 155 -20.05 0.93 0.82
N ASN A 156 -19.44 2.08 1.11
CA ASN A 156 -18.24 2.60 0.43
C ASN A 156 -16.95 1.78 0.74
N VAL A 157 -17.07 0.48 0.91
CA VAL A 157 -15.94 -0.44 1.08
C VAL A 157 -15.30 -0.69 -0.30
N PRO A 158 -13.97 -0.58 -0.44
CA PRO A 158 -13.29 -0.90 -1.69
C PRO A 158 -13.62 -2.33 -2.17
N GLU A 159 -13.91 -2.47 -3.47
CA GLU A 159 -14.38 -3.73 -4.08
C GLU A 159 -13.46 -4.93 -3.79
N ASP A 160 -12.17 -4.68 -3.61
CA ASP A 160 -11.12 -5.67 -3.38
C ASP A 160 -11.04 -6.20 -1.95
N VAL A 161 -11.82 -5.66 -1.01
CA VAL A 161 -11.89 -6.14 0.38
C VAL A 161 -13.32 -6.45 0.83
N LYS A 162 -14.32 -6.26 -0.03
CA LYS A 162 -15.75 -6.43 0.31
C LYS A 162 -16.06 -7.79 0.91
N HIS A 163 -15.47 -8.87 0.40
CA HIS A 163 -15.68 -10.25 0.89
C HIS A 163 -15.30 -10.47 2.36
N TYR A 164 -14.51 -9.60 2.99
CA TYR A 164 -14.18 -9.68 4.42
C TYR A 164 -15.23 -9.11 5.35
N TYR A 165 -16.05 -8.21 4.83
CA TYR A 165 -17.02 -7.48 5.64
C TYR A 165 -18.39 -8.15 5.61
N ILE A 166 -18.63 -9.09 4.67
CA ILE A 166 -19.90 -9.79 4.56
C ILE A 166 -20.00 -10.81 5.69
N LYS A 167 -21.00 -10.61 6.55
CA LYS A 167 -21.37 -11.53 7.61
C LYS A 167 -22.76 -12.07 7.35
N ASP A 168 -23.01 -13.30 7.78
CA ASP A 168 -24.35 -13.87 7.75
C ASP A 168 -25.23 -13.37 8.91
N VAL A 169 -26.47 -13.89 9.01
CA VAL A 169 -27.44 -13.50 10.05
C VAL A 169 -26.98 -13.85 11.46
N ASP A 170 -26.06 -14.80 11.60
CA ASP A 170 -25.48 -15.23 12.88
C ASP A 170 -24.17 -14.47 13.18
N GLY A 171 -23.77 -13.53 12.32
CA GLY A 171 -22.55 -12.73 12.45
C GLY A 171 -21.27 -13.44 12.00
N ILE A 172 -21.37 -14.59 11.33
CA ILE A 172 -20.21 -15.36 10.82
C ILE A 172 -19.75 -14.75 9.50
N GLU A 173 -18.45 -14.50 9.36
CA GLU A 173 -17.90 -14.00 8.09
C GLU A 173 -18.06 -15.01 6.95
N MET A 174 -18.58 -14.57 5.81
CA MET A 174 -18.91 -15.45 4.68
C MET A 174 -17.70 -16.21 4.13
N TYR A 175 -16.50 -15.63 4.20
CA TYR A 175 -15.30 -16.31 3.73
C TYR A 175 -14.92 -17.52 4.61
N LYS A 176 -15.41 -17.60 5.85
CA LYS A 176 -15.12 -18.70 6.80
C LYS A 176 -16.06 -19.89 6.68
N GLN A 177 -17.14 -19.78 5.90
CA GLN A 177 -18.13 -20.83 5.73
C GLN A 177 -18.31 -21.20 4.25
N SER A 178 -18.85 -22.38 4.01
CA SER A 178 -19.14 -22.86 2.67
C SER A 178 -20.53 -22.44 2.19
N VAL A 179 -20.76 -22.49 0.88
CA VAL A 179 -22.08 -22.27 0.27
C VAL A 179 -23.13 -23.22 0.87
N MET A 180 -22.78 -24.50 1.09
CA MET A 180 -23.70 -25.47 1.68
C MET A 180 -24.08 -25.08 3.12
N SER A 181 -23.09 -24.67 3.94
CA SER A 181 -23.36 -24.21 5.31
C SER A 181 -24.29 -23.01 5.35
N MET A 182 -24.10 -22.05 4.42
CA MET A 182 -25.00 -20.91 4.27
C MET A 182 -26.39 -21.34 3.82
N TYR A 183 -26.52 -22.20 2.80
CA TYR A 183 -27.81 -22.64 2.25
C TYR A 183 -28.64 -23.44 3.25
N ASN A 184 -28.01 -24.29 4.08
CA ASN A 184 -28.69 -25.06 5.12
C ASN A 184 -29.45 -24.20 6.15
N LYS A 185 -29.12 -22.91 6.27
CA LYS A 185 -29.81 -21.97 7.17
C LYS A 185 -31.12 -21.43 6.59
N PHE A 186 -31.24 -21.38 5.26
CA PHE A 186 -32.32 -20.66 4.57
C PHE A 186 -33.20 -21.54 3.70
N LEU A 187 -32.67 -22.67 3.23
CA LEU A 187 -33.29 -23.50 2.21
C LEU A 187 -33.45 -24.93 2.68
N THR A 188 -34.58 -25.52 2.32
CA THR A 188 -34.79 -26.96 2.39
C THR A 188 -33.82 -27.69 1.45
N PRO A 189 -33.47 -28.96 1.74
CA PRO A 189 -32.64 -29.77 0.84
C PRO A 189 -33.20 -29.87 -0.60
N GLU A 190 -34.51 -29.75 -0.75
CA GLU A 190 -35.16 -29.78 -2.06
C GLU A 190 -35.00 -28.45 -2.82
N ALA A 191 -35.06 -27.31 -2.12
CA ALA A 191 -34.73 -26.01 -2.71
C ALA A 191 -33.24 -25.90 -3.09
N GLN A 192 -32.34 -26.53 -2.32
CA GLN A 192 -30.92 -26.62 -2.68
C GLN A 192 -30.72 -27.36 -4.01
N LYS A 193 -31.34 -28.54 -4.18
CA LYS A 193 -31.33 -29.28 -5.45
C LYS A 193 -31.93 -28.48 -6.60
N TYR A 194 -33.02 -27.77 -6.35
CA TYR A 194 -33.62 -26.88 -7.34
C TYR A 194 -32.63 -25.81 -7.84
N ILE A 195 -31.88 -25.17 -6.94
CA ILE A 195 -30.83 -24.22 -7.32
C ILE A 195 -29.73 -24.91 -8.13
N ALA A 196 -29.15 -26.00 -7.61
CA ALA A 196 -28.04 -26.70 -8.26
C ALA A 196 -28.37 -27.21 -9.67
N GLU A 197 -29.56 -27.78 -9.85
CA GLU A 197 -29.97 -28.39 -11.12
C GLU A 197 -30.45 -27.35 -12.16
N THR A 198 -30.75 -26.10 -11.76
CA THR A 198 -31.33 -25.09 -12.67
C THR A 198 -30.52 -23.78 -12.80
N SER A 199 -29.49 -23.56 -11.98
CA SER A 199 -28.60 -22.39 -12.07
C SER A 199 -27.63 -22.46 -13.27
N GLY A 200 -27.37 -23.67 -13.78
CA GLY A 200 -26.39 -23.96 -14.83
C GLY A 200 -24.96 -24.20 -14.31
N PHE A 201 -24.71 -24.03 -13.02
CA PHE A 201 -23.47 -24.38 -12.33
C PHE A 201 -23.80 -24.98 -10.96
N ASP A 202 -23.47 -26.24 -10.74
CA ASP A 202 -23.71 -26.91 -9.46
C ASP A 202 -22.67 -26.44 -8.42
N THR A 203 -22.98 -25.37 -7.70
CA THR A 203 -22.10 -24.83 -6.65
C THR A 203 -22.15 -25.64 -5.35
N LEU A 204 -23.07 -26.60 -5.23
CA LEU A 204 -23.17 -27.50 -4.07
C LEU A 204 -22.15 -28.62 -4.11
N GLU A 205 -21.78 -29.08 -5.31
CA GLU A 205 -20.80 -30.15 -5.51
C GLU A 205 -19.39 -29.76 -5.02
N PHE A 206 -19.03 -28.47 -5.14
CA PHE A 206 -17.67 -27.98 -4.87
C PHE A 206 -17.45 -27.47 -3.44
N ASP A 207 -18.51 -27.25 -2.66
CA ASP A 207 -18.50 -26.72 -1.29
C ASP A 207 -17.54 -25.52 -1.05
N ILE A 208 -17.51 -24.61 -2.02
CA ILE A 208 -16.64 -23.42 -2.03
C ILE A 208 -17.06 -22.39 -0.98
N SER A 209 -16.22 -21.37 -0.77
CA SER A 209 -16.51 -20.26 0.13
C SER A 209 -17.80 -19.53 -0.23
N ALA A 210 -18.69 -19.31 0.75
CA ALA A 210 -19.94 -18.57 0.55
C ALA A 210 -19.73 -17.12 0.06
N ALA A 211 -18.57 -16.53 0.36
CA ALA A 211 -18.20 -15.21 -0.14
C ALA A 211 -18.09 -15.15 -1.67
N VAL A 212 -17.69 -16.25 -2.33
CA VAL A 212 -17.63 -16.33 -3.80
C VAL A 212 -19.04 -16.24 -4.39
N GLU A 213 -19.98 -17.03 -3.86
CA GLU A 213 -21.37 -17.07 -4.33
C GLU A 213 -22.06 -15.71 -4.22
N VAL A 214 -21.93 -15.04 -3.06
CA VAL A 214 -22.56 -13.73 -2.81
C VAL A 214 -22.00 -12.65 -3.74
N MET A 215 -20.69 -12.64 -3.95
CA MET A 215 -20.02 -11.58 -4.72
C MET A 215 -20.17 -11.74 -6.24
N THR A 216 -20.45 -12.96 -6.71
CA THR A 216 -20.61 -13.26 -8.14
C THR A 216 -22.07 -13.16 -8.60
N SER A 217 -23.01 -13.02 -7.67
CA SER A 217 -24.45 -12.91 -7.92
C SER A 217 -24.89 -11.44 -8.05
N PRO A 218 -25.18 -10.94 -9.27
CA PRO A 218 -25.60 -9.55 -9.46
C PRO A 218 -27.00 -9.30 -8.86
N PRO A 219 -27.32 -8.03 -8.52
CA PRO A 219 -28.68 -7.64 -8.15
C PRO A 219 -29.71 -8.04 -9.21
N LEU A 220 -30.93 -8.37 -8.76
CA LEU A 220 -31.98 -9.00 -9.57
C LEU A 220 -32.28 -8.30 -10.91
N ASN A 221 -32.07 -6.99 -11.00
CA ASN A 221 -32.42 -6.14 -12.14
C ASN A 221 -31.20 -5.64 -12.95
N GLU A 222 -29.98 -6.06 -12.61
CA GLU A 222 -28.80 -5.59 -13.32
C GLU A 222 -28.65 -6.30 -14.68
N LYS A 223 -28.78 -5.53 -15.76
CA LYS A 223 -28.46 -5.98 -17.12
C LYS A 223 -27.04 -5.57 -17.47
N GLU A 224 -26.15 -6.56 -17.58
CA GLU A 224 -24.78 -6.34 -18.01
C GLU A 224 -24.64 -6.56 -19.51
N GLU A 225 -23.89 -5.67 -20.16
CA GLU A 225 -23.43 -5.94 -21.51
C GLU A 225 -22.28 -6.95 -21.43
N VAL A 226 -22.40 -8.01 -22.23
CA VAL A 226 -21.40 -9.07 -22.31
C VAL A 226 -20.83 -9.06 -23.72
N LEU A 227 -19.51 -8.96 -23.82
CA LEU A 227 -18.80 -8.88 -25.08
C LEU A 227 -17.88 -10.10 -25.26
N THR A 228 -17.50 -10.34 -26.51
CA THR A 228 -16.43 -11.25 -26.90
C THR A 228 -15.44 -10.54 -27.83
N VAL A 229 -14.36 -11.22 -28.21
CA VAL A 229 -13.36 -10.70 -29.16
C VAL A 229 -13.65 -11.30 -30.52
N SER A 230 -13.84 -10.48 -31.56
CA SER A 230 -14.31 -10.94 -32.88
C SER A 230 -13.35 -11.94 -33.55
N LYS A 231 -12.05 -11.91 -33.23
CA LYS A 231 -11.05 -12.87 -33.71
C LYS A 231 -10.92 -14.14 -32.85
N GLY A 232 -11.76 -14.27 -31.82
CA GLY A 232 -11.68 -15.31 -30.79
C GLY A 232 -10.82 -14.90 -29.61
N PHE A 233 -11.10 -15.45 -28.43
CA PHE A 233 -10.44 -15.12 -27.17
C PHE A 233 -8.96 -15.48 -27.15
N GLN A 234 -8.53 -16.50 -27.92
CA GLN A 234 -7.10 -16.83 -28.09
C GLN A 234 -6.30 -15.71 -28.79
N SER A 235 -6.97 -14.80 -29.51
CA SER A 235 -6.30 -13.65 -30.14
C SER A 235 -5.62 -12.71 -29.12
N ILE A 236 -6.07 -12.71 -27.86
CA ILE A 236 -5.52 -11.86 -26.81
C ILE A 236 -4.07 -12.27 -26.44
N PRO A 237 -3.81 -13.50 -25.95
CA PRO A 237 -2.46 -13.95 -25.63
C PRO A 237 -1.52 -14.00 -26.84
N THR A 238 -2.04 -14.33 -28.02
CA THR A 238 -1.24 -14.35 -29.25
C THR A 238 -0.80 -12.94 -29.65
N THR A 239 -1.68 -11.94 -29.57
CA THR A 239 -1.31 -10.54 -29.84
C THR A 239 -0.28 -10.02 -28.83
N PHE A 240 -0.40 -10.35 -27.53
CA PHE A 240 0.65 -9.99 -26.55
C PHE A 240 2.01 -10.57 -26.93
N LEU A 241 2.04 -11.84 -27.34
CA LEU A 241 3.26 -12.51 -27.74
C LEU A 241 3.86 -11.88 -29.01
N GLU A 242 3.06 -11.62 -30.03
CA GLU A 242 3.50 -10.96 -31.26
C GLU A 242 4.14 -9.60 -30.97
N ARG A 243 3.46 -8.76 -30.17
CA ARG A 243 3.99 -7.47 -29.74
C ARG A 243 5.30 -7.64 -28.97
N PHE A 244 5.35 -8.54 -28.01
CA PHE A 244 6.55 -8.82 -27.23
C PHE A 244 7.74 -9.23 -28.13
N LEU A 245 7.56 -10.18 -29.05
CA LEU A 245 8.64 -10.66 -29.91
C LEU A 245 9.10 -9.60 -30.93
N SER A 246 8.21 -8.71 -31.37
CA SER A 246 8.53 -7.67 -32.35
C SER A 246 9.48 -6.58 -31.82
N GLU A 247 9.53 -6.37 -30.50
CA GLU A 247 10.25 -5.24 -29.87
C GLU A 247 11.77 -5.48 -29.74
N SER A 248 12.22 -6.75 -29.68
CA SER A 248 13.65 -7.04 -29.53
C SER A 248 14.02 -8.45 -29.92
N LYS A 249 15.17 -8.61 -30.57
CA LYS A 249 15.80 -9.93 -30.83
C LYS A 249 16.25 -10.66 -29.56
N ARG A 250 16.22 -9.99 -28.39
CA ARG A 250 16.51 -10.60 -27.08
C ARG A 250 15.29 -11.27 -26.45
N TYR A 251 14.12 -11.10 -27.06
CA TYR A 251 12.87 -11.71 -26.64
C TYR A 251 12.62 -12.98 -27.44
N SER A 252 12.28 -14.07 -26.75
CA SER A 252 12.02 -15.35 -27.42
C SER A 252 10.96 -16.17 -26.71
N ILE A 253 10.38 -17.11 -27.44
CA ILE A 253 9.50 -18.15 -26.92
C ILE A 253 10.06 -19.52 -27.29
N LYS A 254 9.92 -20.50 -26.39
CA LYS A 254 10.24 -21.90 -26.63
C LYS A 254 9.06 -22.76 -26.21
N THR A 255 8.51 -23.52 -27.15
CA THR A 255 7.38 -24.45 -26.93
C THR A 255 7.89 -25.89 -26.80
N ASN A 256 7.00 -26.83 -26.44
CA ASN A 256 7.33 -28.24 -26.21
C ASN A 256 8.41 -28.45 -25.12
N ILE A 257 8.43 -27.59 -24.10
CA ILE A 257 9.43 -27.63 -23.03
C ILE A 257 8.88 -28.34 -21.80
N ARG A 258 9.42 -29.54 -21.51
CA ARG A 258 9.15 -30.26 -20.26
C ARG A 258 10.20 -29.92 -19.20
N PHE A 259 9.76 -29.39 -18.06
CA PHE A 259 10.62 -29.23 -16.89
C PHE A 259 10.70 -30.55 -16.12
N ARG A 260 11.84 -31.26 -16.19
CA ARG A 260 12.14 -32.43 -15.33
C ARG A 260 13.18 -32.04 -14.29
N ASN A 261 12.90 -32.30 -13.00
CA ASN A 261 13.78 -32.09 -11.84
C ASN A 261 14.78 -30.94 -11.99
N ILE A 262 14.32 -29.74 -11.63
CA ILE A 262 15.14 -28.53 -11.60
C ILE A 262 16.23 -28.67 -10.52
N LYS A 263 17.42 -29.15 -10.91
CA LYS A 263 18.68 -28.69 -10.32
C LYS A 263 19.17 -27.51 -11.16
N THR A 264 18.66 -26.31 -10.92
CA THR A 264 19.05 -25.11 -11.68
C THR A 264 20.32 -24.48 -11.11
N ASN A 265 21.21 -24.08 -12.03
CA ASN A 265 22.14 -22.97 -11.79
C ASN A 265 21.32 -21.67 -11.63
N PRO A 266 21.82 -20.66 -10.91
CA PRO A 266 21.03 -19.50 -10.49
C PRO A 266 20.49 -18.71 -11.69
N LEU A 267 19.16 -18.61 -11.77
CA LEU A 267 18.45 -17.62 -12.58
C LEU A 267 18.32 -16.33 -11.75
N ASN A 268 18.34 -15.17 -12.41
CA ASN A 268 18.13 -13.89 -11.71
C ASN A 268 16.66 -13.68 -11.32
N SER A 269 15.70 -14.19 -12.10
CA SER A 269 14.27 -14.18 -11.75
C SER A 269 13.46 -15.21 -12.55
N LEU A 270 12.42 -15.78 -11.93
CA LEU A 270 11.50 -16.76 -12.51
C LEU A 270 10.04 -16.31 -12.31
N LEU A 271 9.24 -16.35 -13.36
CA LEU A 271 7.81 -16.03 -13.32
C LEU A 271 7.01 -17.27 -13.68
N GLN A 272 6.20 -17.80 -12.77
CA GLN A 272 5.44 -19.04 -12.98
C GLN A 272 3.92 -18.84 -12.80
N PRO A 273 3.08 -19.05 -13.82
CA PRO A 273 1.69 -19.40 -13.65
C PRO A 273 1.58 -20.85 -13.13
N MET A 274 0.80 -21.04 -12.06
CA MET A 274 0.45 -22.35 -11.52
C MET A 274 -1.00 -22.70 -11.83
N TYR A 275 -1.23 -24.00 -11.98
CA TYR A 275 -2.52 -24.64 -12.17
C TYR A 275 -2.68 -25.72 -11.08
N THR A 276 -3.86 -25.85 -10.48
CA THR A 276 -4.12 -26.80 -9.39
C THR A 276 -5.36 -27.64 -9.70
N ASP A 277 -5.27 -28.92 -9.34
CA ASP A 277 -6.24 -29.99 -9.62
C ASP A 277 -7.46 -29.96 -8.70
N VAL A 278 -8.68 -29.90 -9.27
CA VAL A 278 -9.90 -30.44 -8.62
C VAL A 278 -10.95 -30.85 -9.67
N GLY A 279 -11.51 -32.06 -9.56
CA GLY A 279 -12.75 -32.43 -10.27
C GLY A 279 -13.05 -33.93 -10.30
N ILE A 280 -14.09 -34.36 -9.59
CA ILE A 280 -14.47 -35.77 -9.35
C ILE A 280 -15.51 -36.30 -10.38
N HIS A 281 -16.11 -35.45 -11.22
CA HIS A 281 -17.17 -35.82 -12.17
C HIS A 281 -16.74 -36.02 -13.63
N ILE A 282 -15.45 -35.89 -13.93
CA ILE A 282 -14.90 -35.97 -15.29
C ILE A 282 -14.66 -37.43 -15.74
N SER A 283 -14.71 -38.40 -14.82
CA SER A 283 -14.36 -39.80 -15.14
C SER A 283 -15.21 -40.38 -16.26
N TYR A 284 -16.52 -40.12 -16.29
CA TYR A 284 -17.40 -40.64 -17.33
C TYR A 284 -17.05 -40.12 -18.73
N TRP A 285 -16.92 -38.80 -18.89
CA TRP A 285 -16.60 -38.20 -20.18
C TRP A 285 -15.18 -38.54 -20.62
N LYS A 286 -14.23 -38.60 -19.68
CA LYS A 286 -12.86 -39.01 -19.95
C LYS A 286 -12.77 -40.46 -20.41
N GLU A 287 -13.42 -41.39 -19.71
CA GLU A 287 -13.49 -42.79 -20.12
C GLU A 287 -14.10 -42.95 -21.52
N LEU A 288 -15.12 -42.15 -21.85
CA LEU A 288 -15.74 -42.15 -23.16
C LEU A 288 -14.80 -41.59 -24.24
N VAL A 289 -14.10 -40.48 -23.97
CA VAL A 289 -13.06 -39.94 -24.85
C VAL A 289 -11.96 -40.98 -25.07
N GLU A 290 -11.46 -41.61 -24.00
CA GLU A 290 -10.38 -42.59 -24.07
C GLU A 290 -10.76 -43.83 -24.87
N ARG A 291 -12.01 -44.28 -24.75
CA ARG A 291 -12.54 -45.40 -25.53
C ARG A 291 -12.62 -45.10 -27.03
N GLU A 292 -13.00 -43.87 -27.40
CA GLU A 292 -13.20 -43.49 -28.81
C GLU A 292 -11.95 -42.92 -29.49
N ASN A 293 -11.06 -42.27 -28.74
CA ASN A 293 -9.90 -41.54 -29.27
C ASN A 293 -8.54 -42.10 -28.80
N GLY A 294 -8.54 -43.10 -27.92
CA GLY A 294 -7.32 -43.64 -27.30
C GLY A 294 -6.92 -42.89 -26.04
N ALA A 295 -5.86 -43.37 -25.37
CA ALA A 295 -5.42 -42.83 -24.08
C ALA A 295 -5.12 -41.34 -24.15
N VAL A 296 -5.72 -40.57 -23.25
CA VAL A 296 -5.50 -39.13 -23.09
C VAL A 296 -4.15 -38.89 -22.40
N THR A 297 -3.27 -38.10 -23.02
CA THR A 297 -1.91 -37.85 -22.52
C THR A 297 -1.70 -36.40 -22.08
N ASP A 298 -0.63 -36.14 -21.30
CA ASP A 298 -0.28 -34.81 -20.81
C ASP A 298 -0.11 -33.80 -21.97
N GLY A 299 -0.95 -32.77 -21.98
CA GLY A 299 -0.98 -31.72 -23.00
C GLY A 299 -2.12 -31.85 -24.00
N ASP A 300 -2.83 -32.99 -24.03
CA ASP A 300 -4.03 -33.16 -24.88
C ASP A 300 -5.23 -32.43 -24.26
N ILE A 301 -5.89 -31.60 -25.07
CA ILE A 301 -6.94 -30.68 -24.61
C ILE A 301 -8.27 -30.92 -25.31
N ALA A 302 -8.26 -31.08 -26.64
CA ALA A 302 -9.45 -31.18 -27.45
C ALA A 302 -9.43 -32.41 -28.34
N PHE A 303 -10.57 -33.08 -28.44
CA PHE A 303 -10.74 -34.36 -29.12
C PHE A 303 -11.97 -34.30 -30.02
N PRO A 304 -11.95 -34.94 -31.20
CA PRO A 304 -13.16 -35.18 -31.98
C PRO A 304 -14.20 -35.94 -31.14
N MET A 305 -15.47 -35.55 -31.25
CA MET A 305 -16.55 -36.34 -30.66
C MET A 305 -16.77 -37.60 -31.49
N GLY A 306 -16.60 -38.77 -30.87
CA GLY A 306 -16.87 -40.05 -31.52
C GLY A 306 -18.37 -40.35 -31.62
N LYS A 307 -18.70 -41.45 -32.28
CA LYS A 307 -20.10 -41.84 -32.58
C LYS A 307 -20.91 -42.11 -31.32
N GLU A 308 -20.32 -42.75 -30.31
CA GLU A 308 -20.98 -43.05 -29.04
C GLU A 308 -21.34 -41.75 -28.33
N MET A 309 -20.39 -40.81 -28.23
CA MET A 309 -20.62 -39.51 -27.62
C MET A 309 -21.66 -38.68 -28.36
N VAL A 310 -21.60 -38.62 -29.70
CA VAL A 310 -22.63 -37.95 -30.51
C VAL A 310 -24.01 -38.56 -30.29
N ASN A 311 -24.11 -39.89 -30.22
CA ASN A 311 -25.38 -40.56 -29.94
C ASN A 311 -25.94 -40.23 -28.55
N ILE A 312 -25.08 -40.16 -27.54
CA ILE A 312 -25.47 -39.75 -26.17
C ILE A 312 -25.95 -38.29 -26.18
N THR A 313 -25.20 -37.38 -26.79
CA THR A 313 -25.58 -35.97 -26.93
C THR A 313 -26.92 -35.82 -27.67
N ASN A 314 -27.12 -36.54 -28.76
CA ASN A 314 -28.39 -36.51 -29.53
C ASN A 314 -29.56 -37.05 -28.71
N LYS A 315 -29.37 -38.06 -27.84
CA LYS A 315 -30.41 -38.51 -26.90
C LYS A 315 -30.79 -37.41 -25.91
N TYR A 316 -29.82 -36.69 -25.34
CA TYR A 316 -30.10 -35.55 -24.47
C TYR A 316 -30.82 -34.42 -25.22
N LEU A 317 -30.38 -34.07 -26.43
CA LEU A 317 -31.06 -33.06 -27.25
C LEU A 317 -32.50 -33.49 -27.60
N SER A 318 -32.72 -34.77 -27.91
CA SER A 318 -34.04 -35.35 -28.17
C SER A 318 -34.96 -35.16 -26.98
N HIS A 319 -34.46 -35.46 -25.78
CA HIS A 319 -35.19 -35.20 -24.55
C HIS A 319 -35.42 -33.70 -24.36
N ILE A 320 -34.39 -32.86 -24.32
CA ILE A 320 -34.49 -31.41 -24.04
C ILE A 320 -35.47 -30.71 -24.98
N TYR A 321 -35.42 -30.99 -26.29
CA TYR A 321 -36.23 -30.30 -27.30
C TYR A 321 -37.54 -31.00 -27.66
N LYS A 322 -37.88 -32.13 -27.02
CA LYS A 322 -39.04 -32.98 -27.35
C LYS A 322 -39.09 -33.38 -28.83
N LEU A 323 -37.93 -33.67 -29.41
CA LEU A 323 -37.83 -34.11 -30.81
C LEU A 323 -37.59 -35.62 -30.84
N PRO A 324 -38.21 -36.38 -31.76
CA PRO A 324 -37.83 -37.78 -31.93
C PRO A 324 -36.38 -37.85 -32.39
N LEU A 325 -35.63 -38.86 -31.92
CA LEU A 325 -34.17 -38.94 -32.13
C LEU A 325 -33.78 -38.90 -33.61
N ASN A 326 -34.61 -39.47 -34.50
CA ASN A 326 -34.40 -39.45 -35.95
C ASN A 326 -34.59 -38.08 -36.61
N ALA A 327 -35.21 -37.12 -35.93
CA ALA A 327 -35.35 -35.74 -36.41
C ALA A 327 -34.12 -34.86 -36.08
N ILE A 328 -33.20 -35.35 -35.25
CA ILE A 328 -31.96 -34.63 -34.93
C ILE A 328 -30.90 -35.04 -35.95
N PRO A 329 -30.42 -34.12 -36.80
CA PRO A 329 -29.39 -34.44 -37.78
C PRO A 329 -28.07 -34.79 -37.08
N GLN A 330 -27.27 -35.64 -37.73
CA GLN A 330 -25.90 -35.87 -37.30
C GLN A 330 -25.09 -34.56 -37.43
N PRO A 331 -24.24 -34.23 -36.45
CA PRO A 331 -23.41 -33.03 -36.53
C PRO A 331 -22.39 -33.17 -37.67
N ILE A 332 -22.15 -32.06 -38.38
CA ILE A 332 -21.10 -31.98 -39.42
C ILE A 332 -19.71 -32.15 -38.79
N SER A 333 -19.52 -31.59 -37.60
CA SER A 333 -18.30 -31.69 -36.81
C SER A 333 -18.64 -31.56 -35.32
N GLY A 334 -17.85 -32.22 -34.48
CA GLY A 334 -18.02 -32.20 -33.03
C GLY A 334 -16.66 -32.27 -32.34
N VAL A 335 -16.49 -31.48 -31.29
CA VAL A 335 -15.26 -31.43 -30.49
C VAL A 335 -15.62 -31.35 -29.01
N ILE A 336 -14.85 -32.06 -28.18
CA ILE A 336 -14.93 -32.01 -26.72
C ILE A 336 -13.58 -31.58 -26.17
N SER A 337 -13.59 -30.81 -25.08
CA SER A 337 -12.37 -30.43 -24.35
C SER A 337 -12.44 -30.91 -22.90
N LEU A 338 -11.33 -31.46 -22.42
CA LEU A 338 -11.13 -31.87 -21.02
C LEU A 338 -10.00 -31.03 -20.43
N TRP A 339 -10.30 -30.23 -19.41
CA TRP A 339 -9.38 -29.23 -18.86
C TRP A 339 -8.61 -29.68 -17.61
N ASP A 340 -8.88 -30.88 -17.13
CA ASP A 340 -8.25 -31.51 -15.96
C ASP A 340 -6.86 -32.07 -16.24
N ASN A 341 -6.53 -32.35 -17.50
CA ASN A 341 -5.22 -32.91 -17.85
C ASN A 341 -4.08 -31.92 -17.57
N TYR A 342 -2.93 -32.45 -17.13
CA TYR A 342 -1.71 -31.66 -16.99
C TYR A 342 -1.33 -31.02 -18.34
N PRO A 343 -0.89 -29.74 -18.37
CA PRO A 343 -0.56 -28.86 -17.24
C PRO A 343 -1.72 -27.99 -16.73
N TYR A 344 -2.97 -28.23 -17.14
CA TYR A 344 -4.09 -27.32 -16.88
C TYR A 344 -4.81 -27.56 -15.55
N GLY A 345 -4.95 -28.81 -15.10
CA GLY A 345 -5.51 -29.20 -13.79
C GLY A 345 -6.96 -28.78 -13.51
N GLY A 346 -7.62 -28.11 -14.45
CA GLY A 346 -8.98 -27.60 -14.31
C GLY A 346 -9.24 -26.38 -15.19
N ALA A 347 -10.49 -26.18 -15.57
CA ALA A 347 -10.90 -25.04 -16.38
C ALA A 347 -10.80 -23.72 -15.58
N TRP A 348 -11.13 -23.73 -14.29
CA TRP A 348 -10.95 -22.60 -13.37
C TRP A 348 -10.64 -23.09 -11.96
N GLN A 349 -10.40 -22.16 -11.04
CA GLN A 349 -10.15 -22.43 -9.63
C GLN A 349 -11.10 -21.57 -8.80
N GLU A 350 -11.45 -22.02 -7.59
CA GLU A 350 -12.30 -21.29 -6.65
C GLU A 350 -11.70 -21.28 -5.25
N TRP A 351 -12.13 -20.31 -4.45
CA TRP A 351 -11.66 -20.14 -3.08
C TRP A 351 -12.38 -21.06 -2.10
N MET A 352 -11.60 -21.83 -1.34
CA MET A 352 -12.11 -22.64 -0.23
C MET A 352 -12.42 -21.77 1.01
N PRO A 353 -13.35 -22.20 1.88
CA PRO A 353 -13.61 -21.52 3.15
C PRO A 353 -12.38 -21.42 4.05
N GLY A 354 -12.29 -20.36 4.85
CA GLY A 354 -11.30 -20.20 5.92
C GLY A 354 -10.03 -19.42 5.55
N TYR A 355 -9.89 -18.97 4.31
CA TYR A 355 -8.70 -18.24 3.83
C TYR A 355 -8.97 -16.76 3.60
N ILE A 356 -8.00 -15.92 4.00
CA ILE A 356 -8.00 -14.49 3.67
C ILE A 356 -7.33 -14.32 2.30
N TRP A 357 -8.14 -14.10 1.26
CA TRP A 357 -7.68 -14.12 -0.14
C TRP A 357 -6.55 -13.16 -0.49
N THR A 358 -6.53 -11.93 0.06
CA THR A 358 -5.47 -10.94 -0.14
C THR A 358 -4.15 -11.38 0.47
N ASP A 359 -4.19 -12.07 1.61
CA ASP A 359 -2.99 -12.59 2.27
C ASP A 359 -2.39 -13.72 1.44
N VAL A 360 -3.24 -14.60 0.92
CA VAL A 360 -2.84 -15.65 -0.01
C VAL A 360 -2.34 -15.04 -1.32
N GLU A 361 -3.02 -14.04 -1.91
CA GLU A 361 -2.60 -13.34 -3.14
C GLU A 361 -1.19 -12.74 -2.95
N GLN A 362 -0.94 -12.05 -1.83
CA GLN A 362 0.37 -11.47 -1.55
C GLN A 362 1.46 -12.52 -1.34
N GLN A 363 1.19 -13.53 -0.52
CA GLN A 363 2.15 -14.60 -0.24
C GLN A 363 2.46 -15.41 -1.49
N MET A 364 1.45 -15.75 -2.29
CA MET A 364 1.64 -16.49 -3.53
C MET A 364 2.30 -15.65 -4.62
N THR A 365 2.05 -14.34 -4.69
CA THR A 365 2.73 -13.48 -5.68
C THR A 365 4.24 -13.52 -5.53
N LYS A 366 4.76 -13.61 -4.31
CA LYS A 366 6.19 -13.81 -4.03
C LYS A 366 6.39 -14.82 -2.88
N PRO A 367 6.37 -16.14 -3.18
CA PRO A 367 6.41 -17.18 -2.16
C PRO A 367 7.72 -17.21 -1.38
N SER A 368 8.84 -16.89 -2.05
CA SER A 368 10.16 -16.82 -1.43
C SER A 368 10.54 -15.38 -1.10
N LYS A 369 10.94 -15.15 0.15
CA LYS A 369 11.46 -13.85 0.60
C LYS A 369 12.84 -13.55 0.01
N GLU A 370 13.58 -14.59 -0.37
CA GLU A 370 14.97 -14.51 -0.82
C GLU A 370 15.09 -14.63 -2.34
N ASP A 371 14.30 -15.49 -2.96
CA ASP A 371 14.36 -15.74 -4.39
C ASP A 371 13.47 -14.76 -5.16
N ASP A 372 13.93 -14.34 -6.32
CA ASP A 372 13.12 -13.59 -7.29
C ASP A 372 12.26 -14.53 -8.14
N VAL A 373 11.50 -15.39 -7.45
CA VAL A 373 10.43 -16.21 -8.02
C VAL A 373 9.08 -15.58 -7.70
N PHE A 374 8.26 -15.38 -8.73
CA PHE A 374 6.94 -14.79 -8.59
C PHE A 374 5.88 -15.65 -9.26
N VAL A 375 4.71 -15.77 -8.63
CA VAL A 375 3.55 -16.48 -9.20
C VAL A 375 2.57 -15.47 -9.76
N VAL A 376 2.26 -15.60 -11.05
CA VAL A 376 1.25 -14.77 -11.74
C VAL A 376 0.17 -15.69 -12.28
N SER A 377 -0.79 -16.04 -11.44
CA SER A 377 -1.88 -16.94 -11.80
C SER A 377 -3.22 -16.34 -11.42
N ASN A 378 -4.24 -16.64 -12.22
CA ASN A 378 -5.62 -16.33 -11.87
C ASN A 378 -6.07 -17.05 -10.60
N ALA A 379 -5.48 -18.22 -10.30
CA ALA A 379 -5.89 -19.10 -9.22
C ALA A 379 -5.84 -18.43 -7.82
N PHE A 380 -4.96 -17.45 -7.62
CA PHE A 380 -4.77 -16.79 -6.34
C PHE A 380 -5.15 -15.30 -6.36
N ASN A 381 -5.89 -14.85 -7.37
CA ASN A 381 -6.32 -13.45 -7.45
C ASN A 381 -7.53 -13.18 -6.55
N SER A 382 -7.47 -12.12 -5.75
CA SER A 382 -8.52 -11.79 -4.78
C SER A 382 -9.54 -10.76 -5.28
N ARG A 383 -9.36 -10.20 -6.49
CA ARG A 383 -10.03 -8.96 -6.92
C ARG A 383 -11.05 -9.12 -8.05
N SER A 384 -10.89 -10.09 -8.95
CA SER A 384 -11.82 -10.29 -10.08
C SER A 384 -12.30 -11.72 -10.25
N PHE A 385 -12.23 -12.49 -9.15
CA PHE A 385 -12.54 -13.91 -9.06
C PHE A 385 -11.65 -14.79 -9.95
N SER A 386 -11.31 -15.96 -9.44
CA SER A 386 -10.28 -16.86 -9.96
C SER A 386 -10.63 -17.59 -11.27
N TYR A 387 -11.77 -17.26 -11.89
CA TYR A 387 -12.24 -17.84 -13.15
C TYR A 387 -12.30 -16.87 -14.33
N TRP A 388 -12.10 -15.56 -14.14
CA TRP A 388 -12.09 -14.59 -15.26
C TRP A 388 -10.68 -14.26 -15.75
N THR A 389 -10.55 -14.01 -17.04
CA THR A 389 -9.30 -13.58 -17.69
C THR A 389 -8.70 -12.31 -17.09
N ASP A 390 -9.52 -11.39 -16.57
CA ASP A 390 -9.06 -10.15 -15.95
C ASP A 390 -8.20 -10.40 -14.70
N GLY A 391 -8.55 -11.41 -13.88
CA GLY A 391 -7.78 -11.78 -12.70
C GLY A 391 -6.35 -12.23 -13.02
N ALA A 392 -6.14 -12.87 -14.18
CA ALA A 392 -4.81 -13.21 -14.66
C ALA A 392 -3.96 -11.96 -14.99
N LEU A 393 -4.56 -10.92 -15.58
CA LEU A 393 -3.87 -9.65 -15.86
C LEU A 393 -3.54 -8.91 -14.56
N GLN A 394 -4.48 -8.90 -13.61
CA GLN A 394 -4.29 -8.27 -12.30
C GLN A 394 -3.18 -8.94 -11.49
N ALA A 395 -3.09 -10.27 -11.52
CA ALA A 395 -1.99 -11.00 -10.88
C ALA A 395 -0.62 -10.58 -11.46
N VAL A 396 -0.55 -10.36 -12.77
CA VAL A 396 0.66 -9.82 -13.41
C VAL A 396 0.94 -8.40 -12.93
N GLU A 397 -0.05 -7.51 -12.89
CA GLU A 397 0.12 -6.14 -12.36
C GLU A 397 0.66 -6.12 -10.94
N LEU A 398 0.24 -7.05 -10.10
CA LEU A 398 0.71 -7.16 -8.72
C LEU A 398 2.19 -7.55 -8.64
N ALA A 399 2.68 -8.34 -9.59
CA ALA A 399 4.10 -8.69 -9.70
C ALA A 399 4.96 -7.57 -10.33
N MET A 400 4.39 -6.71 -11.19
CA MET A 400 5.14 -5.69 -11.95
C MET A 400 6.03 -4.76 -11.10
N PRO A 401 5.62 -4.26 -9.91
CA PRO A 401 6.47 -3.43 -9.07
C PRO A 401 7.82 -4.05 -8.68
N TYR A 402 7.90 -5.39 -8.63
CA TYR A 402 9.15 -6.09 -8.33
C TYR A 402 10.16 -6.02 -9.48
N PHE A 403 9.65 -5.93 -10.72
CA PHE A 403 10.45 -5.79 -11.94
C PHE A 403 10.69 -4.32 -12.33
N ALA A 404 9.78 -3.42 -11.96
CA ALA A 404 9.80 -1.99 -12.34
C ALA A 404 10.73 -1.09 -11.49
N LYS A 405 11.76 -1.64 -10.83
CA LYS A 405 12.66 -0.84 -9.98
C LYS A 405 13.55 0.12 -10.78
N ARG A 406 13.00 1.28 -11.17
CA ARG A 406 13.79 2.51 -11.28
C ARG A 406 13.93 3.09 -9.89
N CYS A 407 15.16 3.01 -9.38
CA CYS A 407 15.56 3.62 -8.13
C CYS A 407 15.23 5.12 -8.14
N ASP A 408 14.89 5.66 -6.97
CA ASP A 408 14.86 7.11 -6.81
C ASP A 408 16.26 7.65 -7.09
N ASP A 409 16.36 8.77 -7.79
CA ASP A 409 17.64 9.46 -7.89
C ASP A 409 18.03 10.01 -6.53
N VAL A 410 17.04 10.50 -5.76
CA VAL A 410 17.18 10.95 -4.38
C VAL A 410 15.99 10.47 -3.55
N ALA A 411 16.26 9.74 -2.47
CA ALA A 411 15.28 9.47 -1.41
C ALA A 411 15.54 10.39 -0.22
N ILE A 412 14.50 11.09 0.25
CA ILE A 412 14.54 11.97 1.41
C ILE A 412 13.73 11.33 2.52
N ILE A 413 14.29 11.18 3.71
CA ILE A 413 13.66 10.48 4.83
C ILE A 413 13.29 11.50 5.91
N GLY A 414 11.98 11.60 6.19
CA GLY A 414 11.35 12.58 7.07
C GLY A 414 10.70 13.72 6.28
N ALA A 415 9.41 13.97 6.47
CA ALA A 415 8.66 15.10 5.93
C ALA A 415 8.50 16.25 6.96
N GLY A 416 9.48 16.40 7.85
CA GLY A 416 9.64 17.61 8.67
C GLY A 416 10.21 18.77 7.84
N ILE A 417 10.40 19.93 8.48
CA ILE A 417 10.87 21.15 7.79
C ILE A 417 12.19 20.96 7.02
N ALA A 418 13.14 20.17 7.53
CA ALA A 418 14.39 19.88 6.83
C ALA A 418 14.18 19.04 5.56
N GLY A 419 13.28 18.06 5.60
CA GLY A 419 12.99 17.18 4.48
C GLY A 419 12.19 17.87 3.39
N THR A 420 11.13 18.60 3.75
CA THR A 420 10.36 19.37 2.77
C THR A 420 11.16 20.54 2.19
N TYR A 421 12.03 21.19 2.98
CA TYR A 421 12.98 22.17 2.46
C TYR A 421 13.99 21.55 1.49
N SER A 422 14.53 20.37 1.80
CA SER A 422 15.42 19.64 0.89
C SER A 422 14.73 19.28 -0.41
N GLY A 423 13.51 18.73 -0.35
CA GLY A 423 12.69 18.44 -1.53
C GLY A 423 12.45 19.70 -2.36
N TRP A 424 11.99 20.77 -1.73
CA TRP A 424 11.78 22.06 -2.39
C TRP A 424 13.06 22.58 -3.06
N ARG A 425 14.23 22.55 -2.39
CA ARG A 425 15.49 23.00 -2.99
C ARG A 425 15.94 22.16 -4.19
N LEU A 426 15.61 20.88 -4.20
CA LEU A 426 15.97 19.94 -5.27
C LEU A 426 14.90 19.82 -6.36
N ARG A 427 13.72 20.45 -6.19
CA ARG A 427 12.53 20.22 -7.01
C ARG A 427 12.73 20.43 -8.52
N ASN A 428 13.60 21.36 -8.91
CA ASN A 428 13.89 21.71 -10.30
C ASN A 428 14.93 20.77 -10.95
N LEU A 429 15.47 19.81 -10.20
CA LEU A 429 16.33 18.79 -10.78
C LEU A 429 15.43 17.82 -11.56
N ASN A 430 15.79 17.50 -12.80
CA ASN A 430 15.09 16.50 -13.62
C ASN A 430 15.38 15.06 -13.12
N GLN A 431 15.12 14.84 -11.84
CA GLN A 431 15.42 13.64 -11.07
C GLN A 431 14.14 13.08 -10.47
N LYS A 432 14.09 11.78 -10.25
CA LYS A 432 13.04 11.15 -9.44
C LYS A 432 13.38 11.34 -7.97
N ILE A 433 12.62 12.18 -7.28
CA ILE A 433 12.83 12.51 -5.87
C ILE A 433 11.61 12.09 -5.07
N THR A 434 11.82 11.28 -4.04
CA THR A 434 10.72 10.81 -3.18
C THR A 434 11.00 11.15 -1.72
N ILE A 435 10.07 11.84 -1.07
CA ILE A 435 10.08 12.08 0.38
C ILE A 435 9.29 10.95 1.05
N TYR A 436 9.89 10.28 2.03
CA TYR A 436 9.28 9.22 2.84
C TYR A 436 9.07 9.71 4.26
N GLU A 437 7.89 9.50 4.82
CA GLU A 437 7.52 9.96 6.17
C GLU A 437 6.99 8.79 7.00
N TYR A 438 7.43 8.74 8.26
CA TYR A 438 7.03 7.71 9.21
C TYR A 438 5.53 7.79 9.54
N SER A 439 5.02 8.99 9.73
CA SER A 439 3.62 9.25 10.08
C SER A 439 2.71 9.43 8.86
N ASP A 440 1.44 9.69 9.13
CA ASP A 440 0.40 10.06 8.18
C ASP A 440 0.34 11.58 7.96
N ARG A 441 1.31 12.36 8.47
CA ARG A 441 1.29 13.82 8.35
C ARG A 441 2.64 14.44 8.00
N VAL A 442 2.57 15.61 7.38
CA VAL A 442 3.72 16.46 7.05
C VAL A 442 3.93 17.50 8.14
N GLY A 443 5.18 17.87 8.41
CA GLY A 443 5.54 19.01 9.26
C GLY A 443 6.44 18.66 10.44
N GLY A 444 6.48 17.40 10.87
CA GLY A 444 7.31 16.97 12.00
C GLY A 444 7.01 17.78 13.26
N ARG A 445 8.01 18.51 13.78
CA ARG A 445 7.86 19.36 14.97
C ARG A 445 7.17 20.73 14.71
N CYS A 446 6.73 20.99 13.49
CA CYS A 446 5.76 22.04 13.20
C CYS A 446 4.38 21.36 13.13
N TYR A 447 3.53 21.62 14.12
CA TYR A 447 2.20 21.02 14.21
C TYR A 447 1.20 22.06 14.70
N THR A 448 0.35 22.48 13.80
CA THR A 448 -0.70 23.48 14.04
C THR A 448 -2.04 22.74 14.03
N LEU A 449 -2.85 22.96 15.06
CA LEU A 449 -4.22 22.47 15.16
C LEU A 449 -5.19 23.64 15.28
N GLN A 450 -6.47 23.37 15.03
CA GLN A 450 -7.57 24.28 15.30
C GLN A 450 -8.61 23.48 16.07
N PHE A 451 -9.10 24.03 17.19
CA PHE A 451 -10.19 23.39 17.92
C PHE A 451 -11.51 23.67 17.20
N PRO A 452 -12.46 22.70 17.15
CA PRO A 452 -13.77 22.91 16.52
C PRO A 452 -14.51 24.14 17.04
N GLU A 453 -14.37 24.45 18.34
CA GLU A 453 -15.04 25.57 19.01
C GLU A 453 -14.35 26.92 18.76
N THR A 454 -13.09 26.90 18.31
CA THR A 454 -12.29 28.10 18.03
C THR A 454 -11.47 27.91 16.74
N PRO A 455 -12.13 27.72 15.59
CA PRO A 455 -11.46 27.35 14.35
C PRO A 455 -10.52 28.43 13.82
N ASP A 456 -10.76 29.69 14.20
CA ASP A 456 -9.94 30.83 13.79
C ASP A 456 -8.64 30.98 14.59
N ILE A 457 -8.45 30.16 15.64
CA ILE A 457 -7.26 30.23 16.51
C ILE A 457 -6.33 29.06 16.22
N ASN A 458 -5.11 29.39 15.79
CA ASN A 458 -4.05 28.42 15.62
C ASN A 458 -3.50 27.95 16.97
N VAL A 459 -3.60 26.65 17.22
CA VAL A 459 -3.01 25.96 18.37
C VAL A 459 -1.68 25.32 17.95
N GLU A 460 -0.57 25.89 18.40
CA GLU A 460 0.77 25.43 18.02
C GLU A 460 1.31 24.37 18.99
N LEU A 461 1.07 23.09 18.70
CA LEU A 461 1.66 21.99 19.45
C LEU A 461 3.18 21.83 19.22
N GLY A 462 3.76 22.61 18.32
CA GLY A 462 5.17 22.57 17.94
C GLY A 462 5.87 23.93 17.93
N ALA A 463 6.67 24.20 16.90
CA ALA A 463 7.23 25.53 16.66
C ALA A 463 6.11 26.60 16.56
N LEU A 464 6.35 27.80 17.10
CA LEU A 464 5.29 28.82 17.26
C LEU A 464 5.70 30.25 16.87
N ARG A 465 7.01 30.56 16.81
CA ARG A 465 7.51 31.92 16.53
C ARG A 465 8.94 31.89 15.99
N PHE A 466 9.38 32.98 15.38
CA PHE A 466 10.76 33.18 14.93
C PHE A 466 11.21 34.64 15.08
N LYS A 467 12.53 34.87 15.11
CA LYS A 467 13.15 36.20 15.10
C LYS A 467 13.72 36.49 13.69
N PRO A 468 13.24 37.50 12.96
CA PRO A 468 13.68 37.77 11.58
C PRO A 468 15.20 37.96 11.42
N LYS A 469 15.84 38.70 12.33
CA LYS A 469 17.28 38.99 12.29
C LYS A 469 18.15 37.78 12.61
N SER A 470 17.71 36.90 13.52
CA SER A 470 18.48 35.72 13.93
C SER A 470 18.19 34.47 13.07
N HIS A 471 16.99 34.39 12.48
CA HIS A 471 16.55 33.26 11.66
C HIS A 471 16.43 33.65 10.19
N THR A 472 17.47 34.27 9.63
CA THR A 472 17.48 34.83 8.26
C THR A 472 17.08 33.81 7.19
N LEU A 473 17.63 32.60 7.25
CA LEU A 473 17.28 31.52 6.31
C LEU A 473 15.79 31.15 6.36
N LEU A 474 15.22 31.05 7.55
CA LEU A 474 13.80 30.76 7.74
C LEU A 474 12.95 31.92 7.23
N HIS A 475 13.29 33.15 7.61
CA HIS A 475 12.57 34.35 7.20
C HIS A 475 12.56 34.52 5.67
N ASP A 476 13.72 34.36 5.02
CA ASP A 476 13.84 34.37 3.56
C ASP A 476 13.01 33.27 2.90
N THR A 477 12.97 32.09 3.52
CA THR A 477 12.16 30.98 3.03
C THR A 477 10.67 31.32 3.13
N ILE A 478 10.19 31.82 4.27
CA ILE A 478 8.81 32.27 4.47
C ILE A 478 8.41 33.32 3.42
N ARG A 479 9.28 34.32 3.18
CA ARG A 479 9.07 35.35 2.14
C ARG A 479 8.97 34.74 0.75
N LYS A 480 9.90 33.84 0.37
CA LYS A 480 9.86 33.14 -0.93
C LYS A 480 8.63 32.28 -1.11
N LEU A 481 8.07 31.74 -0.02
CA LEU A 481 6.82 30.99 -0.02
C LEU A 481 5.58 31.87 -0.15
N GLY A 482 5.71 33.19 0.05
CA GLY A 482 4.57 34.13 0.04
C GLY A 482 3.68 33.98 1.27
N LEU A 483 4.20 33.44 2.38
CA LEU A 483 3.45 33.28 3.62
C LEU A 483 3.41 34.60 4.39
N ARG A 484 2.22 35.00 4.85
CA ARG A 484 2.03 36.21 5.67
C ARG A 484 2.46 35.96 7.11
N VAL A 485 3.14 36.95 7.67
CA VAL A 485 3.63 36.97 9.07
C VAL A 485 2.97 38.10 9.85
N GLU A 486 2.90 37.94 11.17
CA GLU A 486 2.36 38.94 12.08
C GLU A 486 3.16 38.99 13.39
N LYS A 487 3.03 40.09 14.14
CA LYS A 487 3.68 40.24 15.44
C LYS A 487 3.15 39.19 16.40
N PHE A 488 4.07 38.46 17.04
CA PHE A 488 3.73 37.57 18.14
C PHE A 488 3.65 38.39 19.42
N GLU A 489 2.45 38.52 20.00
CA GLU A 489 2.17 39.45 21.12
C GLU A 489 3.02 39.20 22.37
N LEU A 490 3.47 37.97 22.61
CA LEU A 490 4.30 37.60 23.77
C LEU A 490 5.82 37.77 23.52
N GLY A 491 6.22 38.59 22.54
CA GLY A 491 7.61 39.06 22.34
C GLY A 491 8.72 37.99 22.45
N ILE A 492 9.86 38.38 23.02
CA ILE A 492 11.01 37.49 23.33
C ILE A 492 10.79 36.74 24.67
N GLY A 493 9.82 37.16 25.49
CA GLY A 493 9.66 36.70 26.86
C GLY A 493 8.38 37.24 27.51
N PRO A 494 8.18 36.98 28.81
CA PRO A 494 7.07 37.55 29.58
C PRO A 494 6.97 39.08 29.46
N SER A 495 5.75 39.61 29.38
CA SER A 495 5.50 41.05 29.59
C SER A 495 5.56 41.42 31.07
N ASN A 496 5.59 42.72 31.38
CA ASN A 496 5.52 43.22 32.77
C ASN A 496 4.28 42.70 33.54
N ASP A 497 3.18 42.46 32.83
CA ASP A 497 1.94 41.94 33.42
C ASP A 497 1.96 40.42 33.64
N THR A 498 3.00 39.72 33.20
CA THR A 498 3.07 38.25 33.36
C THR A 498 3.21 37.88 34.83
N ILE A 499 2.36 36.96 35.31
CA ILE A 499 2.48 36.42 36.67
C ILE A 499 3.60 35.38 36.74
N VAL A 500 4.35 35.44 37.83
CA VAL A 500 5.32 34.45 38.26
C VAL A 500 4.89 33.91 39.63
N ALA A 501 4.74 32.60 39.74
CA ALA A 501 4.38 31.93 41.00
C ALA A 501 5.52 31.02 41.43
N VAL A 502 6.25 31.41 42.48
CA VAL A 502 7.42 30.68 42.99
C VAL A 502 7.43 30.69 44.51
N ARG A 503 7.78 29.56 45.14
CA ARG A 503 7.85 29.40 46.61
C ARG A 503 6.62 29.93 47.35
N GLY A 504 5.43 29.62 46.84
CA GLY A 504 4.16 30.08 47.41
C GLY A 504 3.86 31.58 47.25
N THR A 505 4.72 32.34 46.58
CA THR A 505 4.58 33.79 46.36
C THR A 505 4.14 34.08 44.94
N HIS A 506 3.17 34.99 44.78
CA HIS A 506 2.71 35.48 43.49
C HIS A 506 3.33 36.86 43.21
N LEU A 507 4.01 36.98 42.08
CA LEU A 507 4.76 38.16 41.64
C LEU A 507 4.36 38.54 40.22
N ARG A 508 4.65 39.77 39.81
CA ARG A 508 4.74 40.13 38.40
C ARG A 508 6.16 39.93 37.90
N HIS A 509 6.35 39.75 36.60
CA HIS A 509 7.68 39.60 36.02
C HIS A 509 8.61 40.76 36.39
N GLN A 510 8.09 41.99 36.44
CA GLN A 510 8.82 43.19 36.86
C GLN A 510 9.22 43.21 38.35
N ASP A 511 8.60 42.41 39.22
CA ASP A 511 8.96 42.32 40.64
C ASP A 511 10.21 41.43 40.88
N LEU A 512 10.62 40.66 39.86
CA LEU A 512 11.76 39.74 39.95
C LEU A 512 13.09 40.48 40.14
N GLY A 513 13.90 40.01 41.08
CA GLY A 513 15.16 40.63 41.48
C GLY A 513 15.01 41.66 42.60
N GLY A 514 13.79 42.13 42.88
CA GLY A 514 13.49 43.07 43.95
C GLY A 514 13.32 42.43 45.33
N PHE A 515 12.92 43.23 46.33
CA PHE A 515 12.72 42.76 47.71
C PHE A 515 11.59 41.74 47.87
N LYS A 516 10.62 41.73 46.94
CA LYS A 516 9.51 40.75 46.92
C LYS A 516 9.94 39.36 46.43
N THR A 517 11.12 39.23 45.84
CA THR A 517 11.63 37.97 45.28
C THR A 517 11.99 37.01 46.43
N PRO A 518 11.35 35.82 46.54
CA PRO A 518 11.46 34.93 47.71
C PRO A 518 12.73 34.06 47.71
N TYR A 519 13.86 34.66 47.34
CA TYR A 519 15.18 34.03 47.30
C TYR A 519 16.16 34.86 48.12
N ILE A 520 17.06 34.18 48.83
CA ILE A 520 18.08 34.84 49.65
C ILE A 520 19.25 35.21 48.72
N LEU A 521 19.06 36.32 47.98
CA LEU A 521 20.03 36.82 47.02
C LEU A 521 20.98 37.83 47.65
N HIS A 522 22.26 37.77 47.28
CA HIS A 522 23.23 38.82 47.61
C HIS A 522 22.88 40.14 46.92
N SER A 523 23.42 41.26 47.41
CA SER A 523 23.13 42.59 46.88
C SER A 523 23.47 42.73 45.38
N ASN A 524 24.54 42.08 44.92
CA ASN A 524 24.94 42.05 43.51
C ASN A 524 24.07 41.12 42.63
N GLU A 525 23.32 40.20 43.24
CA GLU A 525 22.45 39.21 42.59
C GLU A 525 20.97 39.66 42.53
N ARG A 526 20.59 40.70 43.29
CA ARG A 526 19.23 41.27 43.31
C ARG A 526 18.92 42.09 42.05
N LYS A 527 18.72 41.39 40.94
CA LYS A 527 18.45 41.94 39.60
C LYS A 527 17.50 41.02 38.83
N PRO A 528 16.82 41.52 37.77
CA PRO A 528 16.09 40.67 36.85
C PRO A 528 16.97 39.54 36.30
N VAL A 529 16.39 38.37 36.07
CA VAL A 529 17.09 37.14 35.67
C VAL A 529 18.00 37.34 34.46
N ASP A 530 17.48 37.97 33.40
CA ASP A 530 18.24 38.18 32.16
C ASP A 530 19.43 39.13 32.37
N GLN A 531 19.25 40.14 33.22
CA GLN A 531 20.32 41.05 33.61
C GLN A 531 21.38 40.33 34.43
N LEU A 532 20.97 39.49 35.38
CA LEU A 532 21.88 38.67 36.19
C LEU A 532 22.71 37.72 35.31
N LYS A 533 22.06 37.04 34.34
CA LYS A 533 22.74 36.16 33.38
C LYS A 533 23.73 36.93 32.50
N TRP A 534 23.31 38.06 31.94
CA TRP A 534 24.20 38.88 31.11
C TRP A 534 25.40 39.40 31.90
N GLU A 535 25.21 39.94 33.10
CA GLU A 535 26.31 40.42 33.93
C GLU A 535 27.25 39.30 34.37
N MET A 536 26.72 38.11 34.66
CA MET A 536 27.55 36.93 34.94
C MET A 536 28.48 36.64 33.75
N PHE A 537 27.96 36.56 32.52
CA PHE A 537 28.80 36.33 31.35
C PHE A 537 29.75 37.50 31.08
N LYS A 538 29.22 38.73 31.06
CA LYS A 538 30.01 39.94 30.79
C LYS A 538 31.19 40.10 31.74
N ASN A 539 30.99 39.88 33.04
CA ASN A 539 32.01 40.17 34.04
C ASN A 539 33.00 39.01 34.21
N ASN A 540 32.60 37.78 33.86
CA ASN A 540 33.40 36.58 34.13
C ASN A 540 33.88 35.87 32.85
N THR A 541 33.69 36.46 31.67
CA THR A 541 34.16 35.93 30.39
C THR A 541 34.66 37.04 29.48
N ASP A 542 35.39 36.67 28.43
CA ASP A 542 35.86 37.57 27.38
C ASP A 542 34.81 37.78 26.25
N VAL A 543 33.50 37.58 26.54
CA VAL A 543 32.41 37.67 25.55
C VAL A 543 32.35 39.02 24.81
N LEU A 544 32.75 40.12 25.46
CA LEU A 544 32.78 41.45 24.86
C LEU A 544 34.04 41.75 24.06
N THR A 545 35.14 41.04 24.32
CA THR A 545 36.46 41.28 23.71
C THR A 545 36.82 40.23 22.66
N THR A 546 36.14 39.08 22.64
CA THR A 546 36.31 38.03 21.64
C THR A 546 35.91 38.55 20.25
N ASN A 547 36.91 38.75 19.39
CA ASN A 547 36.75 39.30 18.05
C ASN A 547 36.90 38.22 16.96
N VAL A 548 35.84 37.43 16.77
CA VAL A 548 35.72 36.42 15.72
C VAL A 548 34.34 36.54 15.06
N PRO A 549 34.08 35.90 13.91
CA PRO A 549 32.76 35.91 13.29
C PRO A 549 31.66 35.45 14.25
N GLU A 550 30.54 36.18 14.27
CA GLU A 550 29.44 36.01 15.23
C GLU A 550 28.86 34.58 15.24
N ASP A 551 28.83 33.92 14.09
CA ASP A 551 28.30 32.56 13.93
C ASP A 551 29.12 31.48 14.64
N VAL A 552 30.40 31.77 14.94
CA VAL A 552 31.31 30.86 15.65
C VAL A 552 31.77 31.39 17.01
N LYS A 553 31.45 32.64 17.36
CA LYS A 553 31.97 33.35 18.54
C LYS A 553 31.85 32.59 19.84
N ARG A 554 30.68 32.01 20.11
CA ARG A 554 30.42 31.18 21.30
C ARG A 554 31.41 30.04 21.57
N PHE A 555 32.16 29.59 20.56
CA PHE A 555 33.18 28.53 20.70
C PHE A 555 34.56 29.06 21.11
N TYR A 556 34.79 30.36 21.01
CA TYR A 556 36.07 31.00 21.34
C TYR A 556 36.03 31.78 22.66
N ILE A 557 34.84 32.01 23.21
CA ILE A 557 34.67 32.70 24.49
C ILE A 557 35.28 31.86 25.61
N LYS A 558 36.08 32.50 26.46
CA LYS A 558 36.77 31.94 27.62
C LYS A 558 36.28 32.61 28.90
N ASP A 559 36.27 31.85 29.98
CA ASP A 559 36.06 32.41 31.31
C ASP A 559 37.34 33.08 31.85
N VAL A 560 37.26 33.66 33.05
CA VAL A 560 38.41 34.31 33.72
C VAL A 560 39.61 33.38 33.99
N ASP A 561 39.44 32.06 33.95
CA ASP A 561 40.55 31.10 34.09
C ASP A 561 41.15 30.73 32.73
N GLY A 562 40.66 31.34 31.64
CA GLY A 562 41.09 31.06 30.28
C GLY A 562 40.50 29.79 29.67
N ILE A 563 39.47 29.19 30.29
CA ILE A 563 38.83 27.96 29.81
C ILE A 563 37.68 28.31 28.87
N GLU A 564 37.71 27.75 27.66
CA GLU A 564 36.66 27.95 26.66
C GLU A 564 35.30 27.45 27.18
N ILE A 565 34.28 28.30 27.17
CA ILE A 565 32.99 28.01 27.82
C ILE A 565 32.23 26.88 27.12
N TYR A 566 32.52 26.58 25.85
CA TYR A 566 31.89 25.45 25.16
C TYR A 566 32.33 24.10 25.72
N LYS A 567 33.51 24.03 26.35
CA LYS A 567 34.05 22.85 27.05
C LYS A 567 33.48 22.70 28.46
N GLN A 568 32.74 23.69 28.94
CA GLN A 568 32.15 23.71 30.28
C GLN A 568 30.64 23.54 30.21
N SER A 569 30.05 22.97 31.26
CA SER A 569 28.59 22.97 31.43
C SER A 569 28.12 24.29 32.05
N ILE A 570 26.88 24.69 31.76
CA ILE A 570 26.33 25.92 32.34
C ILE A 570 26.24 25.83 33.88
N THR A 571 26.00 24.64 34.44
CA THR A 571 25.99 24.45 35.90
C THR A 571 27.38 24.66 36.49
N SER A 572 28.44 24.19 35.82
CA SER A 572 29.83 24.42 36.25
C SER A 572 30.14 25.92 36.32
N LEU A 573 29.71 26.67 35.29
CA LEU A 573 29.92 28.11 35.22
C LEU A 573 29.15 28.84 36.33
N TYR A 574 27.88 28.47 36.56
CA TYR A 574 27.07 29.06 37.63
C TYR A 574 27.60 28.74 39.03
N ASN A 575 28.10 27.53 39.28
CA ASN A 575 28.72 27.17 40.56
C ASN A 575 29.94 28.03 40.89
N LYS A 576 30.64 28.50 39.86
CA LYS A 576 31.83 29.34 40.02
C LYS A 576 31.50 30.79 40.35
N PHE A 577 30.39 31.32 39.85
CA PHE A 577 30.13 32.77 39.86
C PHE A 577 28.83 33.20 40.55
N LEU A 578 27.91 32.28 40.88
CA LEU A 578 26.62 32.58 41.48
C LEU A 578 26.37 31.76 42.75
N THR A 579 25.67 32.35 43.72
CA THR A 579 25.24 31.62 44.92
C THR A 579 24.23 30.51 44.58
N PRO A 580 24.13 29.44 45.40
CA PRO A 580 23.12 28.41 45.21
C PRO A 580 21.68 28.95 45.16
N GLU A 581 21.38 30.03 45.88
CA GLU A 581 20.05 30.68 45.83
C GLU A 581 19.83 31.45 44.52
N ALA A 582 20.84 32.15 44.00
CA ALA A 582 20.76 32.77 42.67
C ALA A 582 20.56 31.74 41.55
N GLN A 583 21.19 30.56 41.66
CA GLN A 583 20.98 29.46 40.73
C GLN A 583 19.54 28.93 40.76
N LYS A 584 18.96 28.76 41.96
CA LYS A 584 17.54 28.36 42.08
C LYS A 584 16.62 29.45 41.55
N TYR A 585 16.91 30.71 41.85
CA TYR A 585 16.17 31.87 41.33
C TYR A 585 16.12 31.83 39.80
N ILE A 586 17.27 31.71 39.14
CA ILE A 586 17.39 31.58 37.68
C ILE A 586 16.56 30.39 37.16
N ARG A 587 16.76 29.21 37.76
CA ARG A 587 16.13 27.95 37.31
C ARG A 587 14.60 27.99 37.40
N GLU A 588 14.08 28.51 38.51
CA GLU A 588 12.64 28.49 38.81
C GLU A 588 11.87 29.63 38.11
N THR A 589 12.56 30.63 37.55
CA THR A 589 11.91 31.81 36.94
C THR A 589 12.22 32.03 35.45
N SER A 590 13.21 31.34 34.87
CA SER A 590 13.59 31.46 33.44
C SER A 590 12.64 30.76 32.46
N GLY A 591 11.76 29.90 32.97
CA GLY A 591 10.66 29.32 32.23
C GLY A 591 10.92 28.10 31.36
N PHE A 592 12.17 27.68 31.29
CA PHE A 592 12.55 26.37 30.80
C PHE A 592 13.33 25.67 31.91
N ALA A 593 13.08 24.37 32.10
CA ALA A 593 13.95 23.59 32.98
C ALA A 593 15.40 23.70 32.48
N GLU A 594 16.30 24.15 33.34
CA GLU A 594 17.71 24.27 32.96
C GLU A 594 18.34 22.88 32.89
N TYR A 595 18.60 22.43 31.67
CA TYR A 595 19.39 21.25 31.40
C TYR A 595 20.86 21.58 31.53
N ASP A 596 21.62 20.69 32.18
CA ASP A 596 23.08 20.83 32.19
C ASP A 596 23.63 20.50 30.80
N ILE A 597 23.86 21.56 30.02
CA ILE A 597 24.36 21.57 28.64
C ILE A 597 25.56 22.52 28.55
N SER A 598 26.24 22.52 27.40
CA SER A 598 27.36 23.43 27.14
C SER A 598 26.98 24.89 27.41
N ALA A 599 27.81 25.62 28.16
CA ALA A 599 27.55 27.02 28.51
C ALA A 599 27.49 27.93 27.26
N ALA A 600 28.16 27.54 26.17
CA ALA A 600 28.10 28.23 24.88
C ALA A 600 26.69 28.25 24.24
N VAL A 601 25.77 27.37 24.66
CA VAL A 601 24.37 27.39 24.19
C VAL A 601 23.54 28.47 24.91
N GLN A 602 23.94 28.83 26.13
CA GLN A 602 23.24 29.75 27.02
C GLN A 602 23.95 31.10 27.14
N VAL A 603 25.01 31.33 26.34
CA VAL A 603 25.78 32.57 26.39
C VAL A 603 24.90 33.77 26.03
N VAL A 604 25.00 34.82 26.85
CA VAL A 604 24.27 36.07 26.66
C VAL A 604 25.26 37.16 26.30
N GLU A 605 25.34 37.49 25.01
CA GLU A 605 26.36 38.39 24.48
C GLU A 605 25.98 39.87 24.58
N TYR A 606 24.69 40.16 24.60
CA TYR A 606 24.14 41.50 24.56
C TYR A 606 23.36 41.80 25.85
N PRO A 607 23.39 43.05 26.36
CA PRO A 607 22.55 43.42 27.49
C PRO A 607 21.08 43.19 27.16
N PRO A 608 20.25 42.86 28.16
CA PRO A 608 18.80 42.85 27.98
C PRO A 608 18.36 44.22 27.45
N SER A 609 17.78 44.27 26.25
CA SER A 609 17.30 45.52 25.66
C SER A 609 15.91 45.86 26.18
N ASN A 610 15.65 47.14 26.43
CA ASN A 610 14.29 47.64 26.65
C ASN A 610 13.47 47.68 25.34
N GLU A 611 14.13 47.54 24.18
CA GLU A 611 13.45 47.38 22.89
C GLU A 611 12.99 45.93 22.72
N GLU A 612 11.68 45.72 22.55
CA GLU A 612 11.14 44.43 22.11
C GLU A 612 11.69 44.10 20.72
N ALA A 613 12.68 43.21 20.62
CA ALA A 613 13.07 42.73 19.29
C ALA A 613 11.85 42.07 18.65
N GLU A 614 11.57 42.43 17.39
CA GLU A 614 10.42 41.94 16.66
C GLU A 614 10.43 40.41 16.60
N VAL A 615 9.40 39.80 17.21
CA VAL A 615 9.15 38.36 17.15
C VAL A 615 7.89 38.14 16.35
N LEU A 616 7.98 37.27 15.35
CA LEU A 616 6.92 37.04 14.39
C LEU A 616 6.41 35.61 14.45
N THR A 617 5.15 35.43 14.07
CA THR A 617 4.55 34.14 13.75
C THR A 617 3.99 34.12 12.33
N VAL A 618 3.64 32.93 11.84
CA VAL A 618 2.98 32.77 10.54
C VAL A 618 1.47 32.72 10.74
N THR A 619 0.75 33.59 10.05
CA THR A 619 -0.72 33.76 10.21
C THR A 619 -1.53 32.48 9.97
N LYS A 620 -1.05 31.57 9.11
CA LYS A 620 -1.66 30.24 8.85
C LYS A 620 -1.14 29.13 9.77
N GLY A 621 -0.37 29.49 10.80
CA GLY A 621 0.34 28.57 11.68
C GLY A 621 1.66 28.07 11.10
N PHE A 622 2.55 27.62 11.97
CA PHE A 622 3.92 27.21 11.65
C PHE A 622 3.99 25.95 10.79
N GLN A 623 2.98 25.07 10.84
CA GLN A 623 2.92 23.91 9.95
C GLN A 623 2.71 24.29 8.49
N SER A 624 2.18 25.49 8.20
CA SER A 624 2.03 25.98 6.83
C SER A 624 3.37 26.11 6.08
N ILE A 625 4.49 26.27 6.79
CA ILE A 625 5.82 26.37 6.18
C ILE A 625 6.21 25.03 5.50
N PRO A 626 6.31 23.90 6.22
CA PRO A 626 6.66 22.63 5.59
C PRO A 626 5.62 22.12 4.59
N THR A 627 4.32 22.41 4.77
CA THR A 627 3.30 21.99 3.80
C THR A 627 3.41 22.78 2.49
N THR A 628 3.59 24.11 2.54
CA THR A 628 3.76 24.93 1.34
C THR A 628 5.06 24.58 0.59
N LEU A 629 6.14 24.23 1.31
CA LEU A 629 7.37 23.71 0.69
C LEU A 629 7.11 22.41 -0.09
N LEU A 630 6.36 21.48 0.52
CA LEU A 630 6.00 20.23 -0.11
C LEU A 630 5.10 20.44 -1.33
N GLU A 631 4.08 21.29 -1.23
CA GLU A 631 3.20 21.62 -2.35
C GLU A 631 4.00 22.13 -3.55
N ARG A 632 4.90 23.09 -3.33
CA ARG A 632 5.79 23.59 -4.39
C ARG A 632 6.72 22.51 -4.95
N PHE A 633 7.18 21.57 -4.13
CA PHE A 633 7.97 20.44 -4.58
C PHE A 633 7.17 19.49 -5.49
N LEU A 634 5.96 19.11 -5.08
CA LEU A 634 5.11 18.19 -5.84
C LEU A 634 4.59 18.82 -7.14
N ASN A 635 4.28 20.12 -7.12
CA ASN A 635 3.77 20.84 -8.30
C ASN A 635 4.83 21.06 -9.38
N GLU A 636 6.12 21.04 -9.05
CA GLU A 636 7.19 21.25 -10.03
C GLU A 636 7.30 20.09 -11.05
N SER A 637 7.04 18.85 -10.63
CA SER A 637 7.23 17.67 -11.48
C SER A 637 6.46 16.45 -11.00
N ARG A 638 5.86 15.71 -11.94
CA ARG A 638 5.23 14.39 -11.67
C ARG A 638 6.23 13.33 -11.17
N ARG A 639 7.54 13.59 -11.26
CA ARG A 639 8.59 12.71 -10.73
C ARG A 639 8.87 12.94 -9.24
N ASN A 640 8.38 14.05 -8.68
CA ASN A 640 8.47 14.37 -7.27
C ASN A 640 7.32 13.69 -6.52
N GLN A 641 7.62 12.95 -5.46
CA GLN A 641 6.65 12.13 -4.75
C GLN A 641 6.75 12.30 -3.23
N LEU A 642 5.60 12.12 -2.56
CA LEU A 642 5.52 11.94 -1.11
C LEU A 642 4.96 10.54 -0.82
N LYS A 643 5.57 9.84 0.13
CA LYS A 643 5.10 8.56 0.65
C LYS A 643 5.00 8.63 2.17
N LEU A 644 3.77 8.76 2.67
CA LEU A 644 3.45 8.73 4.09
C LEU A 644 3.40 7.28 4.59
N ASN A 645 3.43 7.09 5.90
CA ASN A 645 3.34 5.78 6.55
C ASN A 645 4.47 4.79 6.18
N HIS A 646 5.69 5.28 6.02
CA HIS A 646 6.87 4.53 5.64
C HIS A 646 7.99 4.68 6.68
N HIS A 647 8.12 3.72 7.60
CA HIS A 647 9.21 3.69 8.58
C HIS A 647 10.49 3.13 7.97
N LEU A 648 11.53 3.95 7.80
CA LEU A 648 12.82 3.45 7.34
C LEU A 648 13.49 2.63 8.45
N LYS A 649 13.54 1.31 8.27
CA LYS A 649 14.16 0.37 9.20
C LYS A 649 15.66 0.21 8.94
N ALA A 650 16.04 0.05 7.67
CA ALA A 650 17.41 -0.29 7.31
C ALA A 650 17.86 0.30 5.97
N ILE A 651 19.16 0.50 5.85
CA ILE A 651 19.84 0.84 4.60
C ILE A 651 20.94 -0.18 4.32
N ARG A 652 20.99 -0.68 3.09
CA ARG A 652 22.09 -1.53 2.58
C ARG A 652 22.62 -0.98 1.28
N LYS A 653 23.94 -0.77 1.18
CA LYS A 653 24.58 -0.37 -0.06
C LYS A 653 24.97 -1.61 -0.87
N SER A 654 24.54 -1.66 -2.12
CA SER A 654 24.93 -2.74 -3.05
C SER A 654 26.34 -2.52 -3.60
N LYS A 655 26.94 -3.56 -4.19
CA LYS A 655 28.23 -3.47 -4.90
C LYS A 655 28.23 -2.44 -6.03
N SER A 656 27.08 -2.20 -6.65
CA SER A 656 26.89 -1.20 -7.72
C SER A 656 26.85 0.25 -7.22
N GLY A 657 26.89 0.47 -5.90
CA GLY A 657 26.79 1.79 -5.29
C GLY A 657 25.37 2.25 -5.00
N ILE A 658 24.34 1.55 -5.48
CA ILE A 658 22.92 1.84 -5.20
C ILE A 658 22.57 1.47 -3.75
N TYR A 659 21.81 2.35 -3.07
CA TYR A 659 21.26 2.12 -1.74
C TYR A 659 19.91 1.40 -1.83
N ASN A 660 19.76 0.34 -1.06
CA ASN A 660 18.49 -0.34 -0.81
C ASN A 660 17.97 0.11 0.55
N LEU A 661 16.80 0.76 0.53
CA LEU A 661 16.04 1.25 1.65
C LEU A 661 14.95 0.23 1.98
N TYR A 662 14.86 -0.14 3.25
CA TYR A 662 13.89 -1.10 3.74
C TYR A 662 12.92 -0.41 4.67
N PHE A 663 11.67 -0.30 4.22
CA PHE A 663 10.60 0.37 4.95
C PHE A 663 9.68 -0.66 5.60
N GLN A 664 9.26 -0.39 6.82
CA GLN A 664 8.11 -1.04 7.43
C GLN A 664 6.89 -0.12 7.27
N PRO A 665 5.73 -0.64 6.83
CA PRO A 665 4.50 0.13 6.83
C PRO A 665 4.12 0.56 8.26
N THR A 666 3.49 1.71 8.38
CA THR A 666 2.96 2.22 9.65
C THR A 666 1.48 2.56 9.54
N VAL A 667 0.82 2.66 10.68
CA VAL A 667 -0.58 3.08 10.80
C VAL A 667 -0.66 4.12 11.91
N THR A 668 -1.36 5.22 11.64
CA THR A 668 -1.72 6.21 12.66
C THR A 668 -3.15 5.98 13.13
N THR A 669 -3.33 5.89 14.45
CA THR A 669 -4.66 5.86 15.09
C THR A 669 -4.65 6.83 16.26
N ASN A 670 -5.64 7.72 16.33
CA ASN A 670 -5.76 8.75 17.38
C ASN A 670 -4.45 9.56 17.57
N GLY A 671 -3.84 10.00 16.46
CA GLY A 671 -2.61 10.78 16.46
C GLY A 671 -1.34 10.01 16.84
N ARG A 672 -1.43 8.69 17.09
CA ARG A 672 -0.28 7.84 17.41
C ARG A 672 0.05 6.90 16.25
N THR A 673 1.21 7.11 15.65
CA THR A 673 1.74 6.25 14.58
C THR A 673 2.52 5.06 15.16
N ARG A 674 2.20 3.85 14.68
CA ARG A 674 2.86 2.59 15.05
C ARG A 674 3.25 1.80 13.81
N ILE A 675 4.25 0.91 13.94
CA ILE A 675 4.60 -0.04 12.88
C ILE A 675 3.47 -1.05 12.73
N SER A 676 3.05 -1.32 11.49
CA SER A 676 2.09 -2.37 11.18
C SER A 676 2.73 -3.75 11.41
N SER A 677 2.09 -4.61 12.21
CA SER A 677 2.54 -5.99 12.47
C SER A 677 2.48 -6.88 11.24
N ASP A 678 1.57 -6.55 10.32
CA ASP A 678 1.18 -7.42 9.20
C ASP A 678 1.75 -6.91 7.87
N GLY A 679 2.37 -5.73 7.90
CA GLY A 679 2.94 -5.07 6.72
C GLY A 679 4.24 -5.72 6.25
N LEU A 680 4.24 -6.21 5.01
CA LEU A 680 5.45 -6.66 4.33
C LEU A 680 6.49 -5.52 4.24
N LEU A 681 7.76 -5.88 4.45
CA LEU A 681 8.88 -4.96 4.36
C LEU A 681 9.04 -4.46 2.91
N ILE A 682 8.87 -3.16 2.69
CA ILE A 682 8.93 -2.53 1.37
C ILE A 682 10.39 -2.19 1.04
N LYS A 683 10.96 -2.82 0.01
CA LYS A 683 12.30 -2.52 -0.49
C LYS A 683 12.25 -1.49 -1.62
N GLN A 684 12.78 -0.29 -1.37
CA GLN A 684 12.95 0.77 -2.35
C GLN A 684 14.44 0.98 -2.62
N CYS A 685 14.85 1.16 -3.89
CA CYS A 685 16.22 1.54 -4.18
C CYS A 685 16.36 3.04 -4.45
N ALA A 686 17.51 3.61 -4.10
CA ALA A 686 17.87 5.01 -4.31
C ALA A 686 19.35 5.18 -4.67
N LYS A 687 19.69 6.15 -5.53
CA LYS A 687 21.09 6.49 -5.84
C LYS A 687 21.71 7.34 -4.74
N LYS A 688 20.94 8.25 -4.16
CA LYS A 688 21.33 9.12 -3.03
C LYS A 688 20.24 9.10 -1.96
N VAL A 689 20.64 9.28 -0.71
CA VAL A 689 19.74 9.27 0.45
C VAL A 689 20.03 10.51 1.29
N ILE A 690 18.98 11.26 1.66
CA ILE A 690 19.04 12.38 2.60
C ILE A 690 18.28 11.96 3.86
N LEU A 691 18.98 11.84 4.98
CA LEU A 691 18.39 11.53 6.28
C LEU A 691 18.00 12.83 7.00
N ALA A 692 16.78 13.29 6.79
CA ALA A 692 16.22 14.49 7.42
C ALA A 692 15.43 14.15 8.70
N VAL A 693 16.07 13.38 9.58
CA VAL A 693 15.46 12.81 10.80
C VAL A 693 16.20 13.25 12.07
N ASN A 694 15.61 13.00 13.24
CA ASN A 694 16.24 13.33 14.54
C ASN A 694 17.26 12.26 14.99
N ARG A 695 17.99 12.56 16.07
CA ARG A 695 19.00 11.68 16.68
C ARG A 695 18.46 10.28 16.98
N LEU A 696 17.33 10.19 17.69
CA LEU A 696 16.72 8.92 18.06
C LEU A 696 16.34 8.06 16.84
N SER A 697 15.87 8.68 15.76
CA SER A 697 15.59 7.99 14.50
C SER A 697 16.87 7.46 13.83
N LEU A 698 17.99 8.18 13.92
CA LEU A 698 19.30 7.71 13.44
C LEU A 698 19.82 6.53 14.27
N GLU A 699 19.70 6.58 15.59
CA GLU A 699 20.14 5.49 16.47
C GLU A 699 19.40 4.18 16.21
N ARG A 700 18.12 4.26 15.84
CA ARG A 700 17.27 3.11 15.50
C ARG A 700 17.45 2.61 14.07
N LEU A 701 18.14 3.36 13.23
CA LEU A 701 18.38 3.00 11.84
C LEU A 701 19.44 1.91 11.75
N ASP A 702 19.08 0.77 11.18
CA ASP A 702 20.04 -0.27 10.85
C ASP A 702 20.80 0.11 9.57
N TRP A 703 21.92 0.81 9.74
CA TRP A 703 22.82 1.16 8.65
C TRP A 703 24.28 1.12 9.10
N GLN A 704 25.10 0.33 8.39
CA GLN A 704 26.53 0.17 8.69
C GLN A 704 27.31 1.49 8.76
N GLY A 705 26.88 2.52 8.04
CA GLY A 705 27.53 3.84 8.07
C GLY A 705 27.54 4.48 9.46
N LEU A 706 26.58 4.14 10.33
CA LEU A 706 26.48 4.66 11.70
C LEU A 706 27.29 3.87 12.72
N TYR A 707 27.87 2.72 12.35
CA TYR A 707 28.63 1.88 13.29
C TYR A 707 30.10 2.27 13.42
N GLN A 708 30.54 3.30 12.68
CA GLN A 708 31.88 3.87 12.85
C GLN A 708 32.03 4.44 14.27
N PRO A 709 33.11 4.14 15.01
CA PRO A 709 33.25 4.51 16.42
C PRO A 709 33.01 6.01 16.69
N HIS A 710 33.61 6.89 15.88
CA HIS A 710 33.45 8.34 16.02
C HIS A 710 32.01 8.81 15.75
N ILE A 711 31.30 8.20 14.78
CA ILE A 711 29.90 8.52 14.51
C ILE A 711 29.00 8.09 15.67
N ARG A 712 29.23 6.90 16.24
CA ARG A 712 28.51 6.45 17.45
C ARG A 712 28.74 7.37 18.63
N GLU A 713 29.98 7.83 18.82
CA GLU A 713 30.27 8.82 19.86
C GLU A 713 29.49 10.12 19.65
N TYR A 714 29.44 10.66 18.43
CA TYR A 714 28.66 11.86 18.16
C TYR A 714 27.17 11.67 18.36
N LEU A 715 26.60 10.55 17.93
CA LEU A 715 25.17 10.25 18.13
C LEU A 715 24.79 10.14 19.61
N THR A 716 25.68 9.60 20.44
CA THR A 716 25.38 9.31 21.85
C THR A 716 25.82 10.40 22.82
N LYS A 717 26.88 11.17 22.50
CA LYS A 717 27.49 12.13 23.43
C LYS A 717 27.45 13.59 22.97
N ALA A 718 27.41 13.87 21.66
CA ALA A 718 27.55 15.26 21.19
C ALA A 718 26.28 16.09 21.32
N VAL A 719 25.11 15.46 21.36
CA VAL A 719 23.81 16.14 21.46
C VAL A 719 22.89 15.42 22.45
N LYS A 720 22.09 16.20 23.19
CA LYS A 720 21.16 15.71 24.21
C LYS A 720 19.72 15.86 23.76
N ASP A 721 18.89 14.86 24.02
CA ASP A 721 17.44 14.96 23.80
C ASP A 721 16.81 15.82 24.90
N ILE A 722 16.10 16.87 24.48
CA ILE A 722 15.40 17.80 25.36
C ILE A 722 13.90 17.52 25.26
N SER A 723 13.29 17.13 26.38
CA SER A 723 11.85 16.88 26.45
C SER A 723 11.08 18.19 26.53
N ALA A 724 9.98 18.28 25.80
CA ALA A 724 9.08 19.43 25.84
C ALA A 724 7.64 18.95 25.64
N GLY A 725 6.70 19.59 26.33
CA GLY A 725 5.27 19.36 26.19
C GLY A 725 4.53 20.70 26.11
N LYS A 726 3.37 20.68 25.46
CA LYS A 726 2.43 21.80 25.45
C LYS A 726 1.03 21.27 25.67
N SER A 727 0.29 21.96 26.53
CA SER A 727 -1.16 21.79 26.68
C SER A 727 -1.83 23.10 26.28
N TYR A 728 -2.97 22.97 25.61
CA TYR A 728 -3.80 24.10 25.23
C TYR A 728 -5.20 23.83 25.77
N LEU A 729 -5.77 24.86 26.40
CA LEU A 729 -7.11 24.84 26.97
C LEU A 729 -7.87 26.02 26.35
N SER A 730 -9.00 25.74 25.71
CA SER A 730 -9.87 26.78 25.18
C SER A 730 -10.95 27.11 26.21
N TYR A 731 -11.24 28.40 26.36
CA TYR A 731 -12.27 28.92 27.26
C TYR A 731 -13.12 29.93 26.49
N ASN A 732 -14.41 30.01 26.80
CA ASN A 732 -15.35 30.93 26.11
C ASN A 732 -14.99 32.40 26.27
N SER A 733 -14.22 32.75 27.30
CA SER A 733 -13.66 34.08 27.51
C SER A 733 -12.32 33.99 28.24
N PRO A 734 -11.42 34.94 28.05
CA PRO A 734 -10.15 35.01 28.78
C PRO A 734 -10.42 35.48 30.22
N TRP A 735 -10.96 34.58 31.06
CA TRP A 735 -11.37 34.86 32.45
C TRP A 735 -10.25 35.44 33.32
N TRP A 736 -8.99 35.20 32.95
CA TRP A 736 -7.84 35.82 33.61
C TRP A 736 -7.77 37.34 33.38
N LYS A 737 -8.43 37.90 32.36
CA LYS A 737 -8.52 39.35 32.13
C LYS A 737 -9.42 40.08 33.14
N SER A 738 -10.43 39.40 33.68
CA SER A 738 -11.32 39.94 34.74
C SER A 738 -10.80 39.69 36.15
N SER A 739 -9.76 38.87 36.30
CA SER A 739 -9.09 38.65 37.57
C SER A 739 -8.18 39.85 37.91
N PRO A 740 -8.12 40.31 39.17
CA PRO A 740 -7.09 41.26 39.60
C PRO A 740 -5.66 40.68 39.45
N PHE A 741 -5.55 39.37 39.19
CA PHE A 741 -4.35 38.64 38.81
C PHE A 741 -4.49 38.09 37.37
N THR A 742 -3.96 38.81 36.39
CA THR A 742 -3.94 38.54 34.92
C THR A 742 -2.71 37.73 34.47
N PRO A 743 -2.70 37.06 33.30
CA PRO A 743 -2.44 35.63 33.12
C PRO A 743 -1.14 35.04 33.75
N ILE A 744 -1.26 33.77 34.13
CA ILE A 744 -0.24 32.92 34.77
C ILE A 744 0.66 32.24 33.72
N MET A 745 1.98 32.40 33.83
CA MET A 745 2.89 31.34 33.38
C MET A 745 3.08 30.35 34.52
N LEU A 746 2.44 29.18 34.39
CA LEU A 746 2.53 28.09 35.36
C LEU A 746 3.84 27.32 35.08
N TYR A 747 4.89 27.65 35.81
CA TYR A 747 6.11 26.85 35.86
C TYR A 747 5.99 25.85 37.01
N GLN A 748 5.32 24.74 36.76
CA GLN A 748 5.46 23.56 37.60
C GLN A 748 6.43 22.59 36.93
N THR A 749 7.67 22.54 37.43
CA THR A 749 8.48 21.33 37.35
C THR A 749 7.82 20.28 38.25
N LEU A 750 6.99 19.42 37.66
CA LEU A 750 6.64 18.15 38.28
C LEU A 750 7.92 17.31 38.30
N HIS A 751 8.53 17.19 39.47
CA HIS A 751 9.60 16.22 39.73
C HIS A 751 9.02 14.82 39.96
#